data_AF-A0A9D2E0V5-F1
#
_entry.id   AF-A0A9D2E0V5-F1
#
_cell.length_a   1.000
_cell.length_b   1.000
_cell.length_c   1.000
_cell.angle_alpha   90.00
_cell.angle_beta   90.00
_cell.angle_gamma   90.00
#
_symmetry.space_group_name_H-M   'P 1'
#
loop_
_entity.id
_entity.type
_entity.pdbx_description
1 polymer ?
#
loop_
_entity_poly.entity_id
_entity_poly.type
_entity_poly.pdbx_seq_one_letter_code
_entity_poly.pdbx_strand_id
1 'polypeptide(L)'
;MNISPITIFSLPQQKNPQKTEKYTLKQPALSDVFIRSSKPQNTSFSGNQPNQITIDEFYISDTDNQTYQKYIDQKLEKPALPYAYDELPQVIGATKNIFGEIEEVYNYDRDKLQKKAVYTGPYVPTKKDPAAKTINTEELKDEFKKTNSLDYTIPIAKNSHYKPEHSKNANLTKAQEQYLNKTSNTDLTIRYGAAVNWSDSKIARDIMQNFYDGHNKTLEGTHLNIQYDRTTKKYTVRIEGNGTYPYDFIQYIGKGTKFEDAKSAGGFGEGSKILACNLLARQDQKGKFSTDYVQYSSADWEIDLTRSSDDKDSAIMQRTLTKVPEQNGNAIEFNTSDKNLVLRLIDSLNWFESPYNKDFQNLDFDNGIFGLKILPDKEKGNLYLTQRFEYEESDSWDNSIQNADLIFRKKPEGSIFSVSRDRTYLNEYDIEKISENMVDEFSDDEILDLIIKLDSIWKSPKRNDAMTKIAAALASEASSREIGIDFKDKKFVAVPKFTGEKDLEFLSLLGYTPVNMAMRYLVPTLEEINTTMSTHIPVEPTENEIKKMILLTEATKLIQSSTSKQIGLGIYKAFHDNIAPYNEEYIMQSTKEDLRFLRQLQNLQKDAVFSELFSRDDCEQPVFLYDKTKEGKLDNSVAHAITGYDKELQTTMYQGHWIDRNYLNSGNFYKLLATYLHEINHQHGGDGSSEFTYALTEELGIILSILSSQPETASKLNMLAQKFEQIPS
;
A
#
# COMPACT_ATOMS: atom_id res chain seq x y z
N MET A 1 -41.39 -27.74 -23.40
CA MET A 1 -41.82 -28.52 -22.22
C MET A 1 -42.01 -27.56 -21.06
N ASN A 2 -43.11 -27.75 -20.33
CA ASN A 2 -43.73 -26.80 -19.42
C ASN A 2 -42.84 -26.31 -18.28
N ILE A 3 -42.91 -25.00 -18.07
CA ILE A 3 -42.52 -24.29 -16.85
C ILE A 3 -43.76 -24.24 -15.94
N SER A 4 -43.59 -24.53 -14.66
CA SER A 4 -44.52 -24.16 -13.59
C SER A 4 -43.79 -24.10 -12.23
N PRO A 5 -44.26 -23.27 -11.27
CA PRO A 5 -43.40 -22.35 -10.53
C PRO A 5 -43.26 -22.67 -9.03
N ILE A 6 -42.21 -22.09 -8.45
CA ILE A 6 -41.93 -22.04 -7.02
C ILE A 6 -43.04 -21.23 -6.31
N THR A 7 -43.69 -21.86 -5.33
CA THR A 7 -44.67 -21.25 -4.43
C THR A 7 -43.94 -20.57 -3.28
N ILE A 8 -44.18 -19.27 -3.09
CA ILE A 8 -43.68 -18.48 -1.96
C ILE A 8 -44.65 -18.65 -0.78
N PHE A 9 -44.16 -19.18 0.34
CA PHE A 9 -44.85 -19.10 1.63
C PHE A 9 -44.40 -17.84 2.38
N SER A 10 -45.34 -16.97 2.70
CA SER A 10 -45.18 -15.87 3.65
C SER A 10 -45.72 -16.27 5.03
N LEU A 11 -44.95 -16.02 6.09
CA LEU A 11 -45.40 -16.06 7.48
C LEU A 11 -44.75 -14.89 8.27
N PRO A 12 -45.36 -14.44 9.38
CA PRO A 12 -46.05 -13.15 9.41
C PRO A 12 -45.35 -12.07 10.25
N GLN A 13 -45.69 -10.81 9.95
CA GLN A 13 -45.42 -9.68 10.82
C GLN A 13 -46.13 -9.84 12.17
N GLN A 14 -45.40 -9.74 13.28
CA GLN A 14 -45.96 -9.34 14.57
C GLN A 14 -45.44 -7.96 14.96
N LYS A 15 -46.39 -7.05 15.14
CA LYS A 15 -46.25 -5.72 15.71
C LYS A 15 -46.46 -5.78 17.23
N ASN A 16 -45.62 -4.98 17.93
CA ASN A 16 -45.89 -4.21 19.16
C ASN A 16 -46.07 -4.95 20.51
N PRO A 17 -45.96 -4.26 21.68
CA PRO A 17 -45.43 -2.91 22.00
C PRO A 17 -44.51 -2.86 23.25
N GLN A 18 -44.00 -1.66 23.56
CA GLN A 18 -43.27 -1.25 24.76
C GLN A 18 -43.84 -1.77 26.11
N LYS A 19 -42.93 -2.12 27.03
CA LYS A 19 -43.12 -1.93 28.48
C LYS A 19 -41.81 -1.51 29.15
N THR A 20 -41.88 -0.34 29.77
CA THR A 20 -40.91 0.24 30.71
C THR A 20 -41.00 -0.49 32.06
N GLU A 21 -39.91 -1.09 32.52
CA GLU A 21 -39.72 -1.42 33.94
C GLU A 21 -38.36 -0.90 34.43
N LYS A 22 -38.43 -0.05 35.45
CA LYS A 22 -37.29 0.49 36.20
C LYS A 22 -36.77 -0.61 37.12
N TYR A 23 -35.49 -0.95 36.98
CA TYR A 23 -34.73 -1.60 38.05
C TYR A 23 -33.61 -0.66 38.49
N THR A 24 -33.65 -0.29 39.77
CA THR A 24 -32.66 0.52 40.46
C THR A 24 -31.63 -0.43 41.06
N LEU A 25 -30.37 -0.33 40.63
CA LEU A 25 -29.22 -0.93 41.33
C LEU A 25 -28.36 0.20 41.89
N LYS A 26 -28.24 0.21 43.23
CA LYS A 26 -27.43 1.15 44.01
C LYS A 26 -25.94 0.94 43.71
N GLN A 27 -25.27 1.99 43.25
CA GLN A 27 -23.81 2.12 43.35
C GLN A 27 -23.41 2.43 44.80
N PRO A 28 -22.31 1.86 45.32
CA PRO A 28 -21.46 2.53 46.28
C PRO A 28 -20.43 3.40 45.53
N ALA A 29 -20.29 4.63 46.00
CA ALA A 29 -19.42 5.66 45.47
C ALA A 29 -17.93 5.32 45.67
N LEU A 30 -17.11 5.64 44.66
CA LEU A 30 -15.73 6.09 44.83
C LEU A 30 -15.47 7.19 43.80
N SER A 31 -15.21 8.38 44.32
CA SER A 31 -15.06 9.67 43.64
C SER A 31 -13.66 9.86 43.07
N ASP A 32 -13.64 10.44 41.86
CA ASP A 32 -12.74 11.48 41.35
C ASP A 32 -11.21 11.26 41.34
N VAL A 33 -10.65 11.03 40.14
CA VAL A 33 -9.59 11.89 39.56
C VAL A 33 -9.73 11.91 38.02
N PHE A 34 -10.04 13.09 37.48
CA PHE A 34 -9.99 13.42 36.05
C PHE A 34 -8.54 13.64 35.60
N ILE A 35 -8.13 13.05 34.46
CA ILE A 35 -7.02 13.57 33.65
C ILE A 35 -7.60 14.05 32.31
N ARG A 36 -7.60 15.37 32.10
CA ARG A 36 -7.89 16.01 30.82
C ARG A 36 -6.64 15.94 29.93
N SER A 37 -6.82 15.41 28.73
CA SER A 37 -5.89 15.49 27.62
C SER A 37 -5.78 16.93 27.08
N SER A 38 -4.57 17.40 26.75
CA SER A 38 -4.36 18.54 25.85
C SER A 38 -3.32 18.20 24.78
N LYS A 39 -3.75 18.27 23.52
CA LYS A 39 -2.93 18.15 22.29
C LYS A 39 -1.85 19.25 22.21
N PRO A 40 -0.72 19.03 21.50
CA PRO A 40 0.19 20.11 21.14
C PRO A 40 -0.21 20.75 19.80
N GLN A 41 -0.29 22.09 19.77
CA GLN A 41 -0.21 22.90 18.55
C GLN A 41 1.19 23.52 18.44
N ASN A 42 1.72 23.49 17.22
CA ASN A 42 2.95 24.16 16.80
C ASN A 42 2.91 25.68 17.02
N THR A 43 3.99 26.26 17.58
CA THR A 43 4.56 27.54 17.10
C THR A 43 6.01 27.69 17.57
N SER A 44 6.86 28.03 16.61
CA SER A 44 8.26 28.50 16.70
C SER A 44 8.41 29.80 17.51
N PHE A 45 9.51 29.98 18.25
CA PHE A 45 10.34 31.21 18.24
C PHE A 45 11.67 31.05 19.02
N SER A 46 12.59 31.93 18.67
CA SER A 46 14.05 31.98 18.87
C SER A 46 14.57 32.37 20.26
N GLY A 47 15.79 31.90 20.60
CA GLY A 47 16.89 32.77 21.04
C GLY A 47 17.03 33.19 22.52
N ASN A 48 18.07 32.63 23.16
CA ASN A 48 18.98 33.19 24.18
C ASN A 48 18.53 33.56 25.61
N GLN A 49 19.18 32.82 26.53
CA GLN A 49 19.72 33.18 27.86
C GLN A 49 18.88 32.88 29.12
N PRO A 50 19.57 32.51 30.24
CA PRO A 50 19.07 31.58 31.25
C PRO A 50 18.67 32.27 32.57
N ASN A 51 17.73 31.69 33.32
CA ASN A 51 17.86 31.41 34.76
C ASN A 51 16.53 30.98 35.43
N GLN A 52 16.71 30.07 36.40
CA GLN A 52 15.89 29.82 37.59
C GLN A 52 14.48 29.22 37.42
N ILE A 53 14.39 27.91 37.64
CA ILE A 53 13.18 27.26 38.16
C ILE A 53 13.42 27.03 39.66
N THR A 54 12.56 27.64 40.48
CA THR A 54 12.43 27.42 41.91
C THR A 54 11.88 26.02 42.16
N ILE A 55 12.49 25.27 43.08
CA ILE A 55 11.98 23.98 43.57
C ILE A 55 11.16 24.29 44.81
N ASP A 56 9.85 24.03 44.77
CA ASP A 56 9.04 23.94 45.98
C ASP A 56 9.24 22.54 46.59
N GLU A 57 9.60 22.54 47.87
CA GLU A 57 9.88 21.38 48.71
C GLU A 57 8.61 20.52 48.93
N PHE A 58 8.72 19.20 48.78
CA PHE A 58 7.74 18.25 49.31
C PHE A 58 8.37 17.46 50.46
N TYR A 59 7.84 17.67 51.66
CA TYR A 59 8.10 16.86 52.85
C TYR A 59 7.41 15.50 52.73
N ILE A 60 8.13 14.41 52.99
CA ILE A 60 7.58 13.08 53.27
C ILE A 60 7.59 12.90 54.79
N SER A 61 6.44 12.55 55.39
CA SER A 61 6.31 12.32 56.83
C SER A 61 6.65 10.89 57.24
N ASP A 62 7.35 10.73 58.37
CA ASP A 62 7.89 9.51 59.00
C ASP A 62 6.90 8.38 59.39
N THR A 63 5.69 8.30 58.81
CA THR A 63 4.66 7.32 59.22
C THR A 63 4.56 6.06 58.35
N ASP A 64 5.23 6.01 57.19
CA ASP A 64 5.13 4.86 56.27
C ASP A 64 6.21 3.77 56.48
N ASN A 65 7.22 4.02 57.30
CA ASN A 65 8.35 3.09 57.48
C ASN A 65 8.09 1.97 58.52
N GLN A 66 7.16 2.16 59.46
CA GLN A 66 6.83 1.13 60.48
C GLN A 66 5.82 0.07 60.01
N THR A 67 5.04 0.36 58.97
CA THR A 67 4.03 -0.58 58.43
C THR A 67 4.66 -1.64 57.53
N TYR A 68 5.75 -1.30 56.84
CA TYR A 68 6.46 -2.20 55.91
C TYR A 68 7.30 -3.26 56.64
N GLN A 69 7.94 -2.90 57.76
CA GLN A 69 8.76 -3.84 58.54
C GLN A 69 7.92 -4.91 59.25
N LYS A 70 6.69 -4.57 59.67
CA LYS A 70 5.75 -5.50 60.33
C LYS A 70 5.17 -6.56 59.39
N TYR A 71 5.19 -6.32 58.08
CA TYR A 71 4.73 -7.25 57.05
C TYR A 71 5.79 -8.30 56.69
N ILE A 72 7.08 -7.93 56.77
CA ILE A 72 8.22 -8.83 56.51
C ILE A 72 8.41 -9.81 57.67
N ASP A 73 8.30 -9.35 58.91
CA ASP A 73 8.53 -10.19 60.10
C ASP A 73 7.42 -11.24 60.32
N GLN A 74 6.21 -11.07 59.74
CA GLN A 74 5.11 -12.03 59.87
C GLN A 74 5.20 -13.24 58.92
N LYS A 75 6.05 -13.24 57.90
CA LYS A 75 6.14 -14.33 56.91
C LYS A 75 7.33 -15.28 57.08
N LEU A 76 8.23 -15.04 58.02
CA LEU A 76 9.44 -15.87 58.23
C LEU A 76 9.33 -16.93 59.35
N GLU A 77 8.18 -17.10 60.00
CA GLU A 77 8.00 -18.17 60.99
C GLU A 77 6.85 -19.13 60.61
N LYS A 78 7.18 -20.23 59.90
CA LYS A 78 6.77 -21.60 60.27
C LYS A 78 7.37 -22.69 59.35
N PRO A 79 7.67 -23.89 59.87
CA PRO A 79 8.53 -24.89 59.24
C PRO A 79 7.79 -25.89 58.33
N ALA A 80 8.59 -26.63 57.56
CA ALA A 80 8.23 -27.63 56.54
C ALA A 80 7.31 -28.80 56.98
N LEU A 81 6.61 -29.38 55.99
CA LEU A 81 6.30 -30.82 55.70
C LEU A 81 4.88 -30.99 55.09
N PRO A 82 4.51 -32.14 54.47
CA PRO A 82 5.09 -32.90 53.36
C PRO A 82 4.07 -33.05 52.18
N TYR A 83 4.52 -33.61 51.06
CA TYR A 83 3.73 -33.95 49.87
C TYR A 83 2.43 -34.76 50.19
N ALA A 84 1.31 -34.36 49.59
CA ALA A 84 0.11 -35.20 49.42
C ALA A 84 -0.33 -35.16 47.94
N TYR A 85 -0.61 -36.34 47.37
CA TYR A 85 -0.65 -36.66 45.95
C TYR A 85 -2.08 -36.72 45.37
N ASP A 86 -3.02 -35.92 45.89
CA ASP A 86 -4.47 -36.18 45.72
C ASP A 86 -5.28 -35.11 44.95
N GLU A 87 -4.67 -34.13 44.27
CA GLU A 87 -5.41 -33.03 43.61
C GLU A 87 -5.41 -33.03 42.06
N LEU A 88 -5.07 -34.14 41.42
CA LEU A 88 -5.13 -34.26 39.94
C LEU A 88 -6.53 -34.00 39.30
N PRO A 89 -7.68 -34.27 39.94
CA PRO A 89 -8.99 -34.06 39.32
C PRO A 89 -9.45 -32.59 39.21
N GLN A 90 -8.85 -31.64 39.93
CA GLN A 90 -9.30 -30.23 39.93
C GLN A 90 -8.71 -29.41 38.76
N VAL A 91 -7.60 -29.85 38.17
CA VAL A 91 -6.96 -29.21 37.01
C VAL A 91 -7.74 -29.48 35.70
N ILE A 92 -8.49 -30.57 35.62
CA ILE A 92 -9.35 -30.91 34.45
C ILE A 92 -10.66 -30.08 34.44
N GLY A 93 -11.07 -29.54 35.60
CA GLY A 93 -12.23 -28.65 35.69
C GLY A 93 -11.95 -27.22 35.23
N ALA A 94 -10.74 -26.71 35.50
CA ALA A 94 -10.35 -25.34 35.16
C ALA A 94 -10.14 -25.12 33.65
N THR A 95 -9.73 -26.16 32.92
CA THR A 95 -9.56 -26.11 31.46
C THR A 95 -10.88 -25.96 30.70
N LYS A 96 -12.03 -26.32 31.29
CA LYS A 96 -13.35 -26.17 30.66
C LYS A 96 -13.93 -24.76 30.72
N ASN A 97 -13.54 -23.94 31.70
CA ASN A 97 -14.05 -22.58 31.87
C ASN A 97 -13.27 -21.53 31.06
N ILE A 98 -11.99 -21.78 30.75
CA ILE A 98 -11.17 -20.88 29.92
C ILE A 98 -11.68 -20.84 28.46
N PHE A 99 -12.25 -21.95 27.94
CA PHE A 99 -12.86 -21.95 26.60
C PHE A 99 -14.16 -21.14 26.51
N GLY A 100 -14.87 -20.90 27.63
CA GLY A 100 -16.10 -20.10 27.66
C GLY A 100 -15.85 -18.60 27.70
N GLU A 101 -14.78 -18.15 28.38
CA GLU A 101 -14.43 -16.73 28.50
C GLU A 101 -13.76 -16.16 27.23
N ILE A 102 -13.08 -17.02 26.44
CA ILE A 102 -12.56 -16.63 25.11
C ILE A 102 -13.72 -16.35 24.12
N GLU A 103 -14.89 -16.98 24.29
CA GLU A 103 -16.06 -16.76 23.44
C GLU A 103 -16.78 -15.43 23.72
N GLU A 104 -16.74 -14.89 24.95
CA GLU A 104 -17.35 -13.59 25.29
C GLU A 104 -16.49 -12.39 24.86
N VAL A 105 -15.15 -12.51 24.90
CA VAL A 105 -14.24 -11.47 24.39
C VAL A 105 -14.29 -11.39 22.86
N TYR A 106 -14.50 -12.51 22.16
CA TYR A 106 -14.70 -12.55 20.70
C TYR A 106 -16.03 -11.94 20.24
N ASN A 107 -17.06 -11.95 21.10
CA ASN A 107 -18.38 -11.40 20.77
C ASN A 107 -18.51 -9.90 21.05
N TYR A 108 -17.69 -9.33 21.94
CA TYR A 108 -17.70 -7.90 22.26
C TYR A 108 -17.17 -7.01 21.11
N ASP A 109 -16.33 -7.55 20.22
CA ASP A 109 -15.81 -6.84 19.03
C ASP A 109 -16.73 -6.93 17.80
N ARG A 110 -17.76 -7.78 17.86
CA ARG A 110 -18.67 -8.02 16.73
C ARG A 110 -19.66 -6.87 16.51
N ASP A 111 -20.03 -6.16 17.57
CA ASP A 111 -21.07 -5.13 17.57
C ASP A 111 -20.57 -3.72 17.21
N LYS A 112 -19.24 -3.50 17.11
CA LYS A 112 -18.66 -2.22 16.67
C LYS A 112 -18.43 -2.11 15.15
N LEU A 113 -18.56 -3.19 14.39
CA LEU A 113 -18.30 -3.20 12.95
C LEU A 113 -19.58 -2.93 12.13
N GLN A 114 -20.00 -1.67 12.08
CA GLN A 114 -21.02 -1.22 11.14
C GLN A 114 -20.42 -0.93 9.76
N LYS A 115 -20.31 -2.00 8.96
CA LYS A 115 -20.50 -2.14 7.50
C LYS A 115 -19.69 -3.36 7.05
N LYS A 116 -20.19 -4.57 7.32
CA LYS A 116 -19.62 -5.81 6.74
C LYS A 116 -20.27 -6.05 5.39
N ALA A 117 -19.48 -5.97 4.33
CA ALA A 117 -19.88 -6.34 2.99
C ALA A 117 -19.61 -7.82 2.73
N VAL A 118 -20.60 -8.54 2.22
CA VAL A 118 -20.47 -9.97 1.93
C VAL A 118 -19.92 -10.18 0.52
N TYR A 119 -18.74 -10.81 0.41
CA TYR A 119 -18.16 -11.22 -0.86
C TYR A 119 -18.92 -12.43 -1.42
N THR A 120 -19.57 -12.29 -2.58
CA THR A 120 -20.39 -13.36 -3.17
C THR A 120 -19.77 -14.08 -4.38
N GLY A 121 -18.60 -13.66 -4.89
CA GLY A 121 -17.92 -14.29 -6.05
C GLY A 121 -18.73 -14.30 -7.36
N PRO A 122 -18.25 -15.06 -8.37
CA PRO A 122 -17.43 -14.49 -9.45
C PRO A 122 -18.17 -13.40 -10.23
N TYR A 123 -17.40 -12.43 -10.73
CA TYR A 123 -17.88 -11.36 -11.61
C TYR A 123 -18.80 -11.91 -12.71
N VAL A 124 -20.05 -11.45 -12.73
CA VAL A 124 -20.97 -11.65 -13.86
C VAL A 124 -20.83 -10.42 -14.73
N PRO A 125 -20.29 -10.53 -15.96
CA PRO A 125 -20.18 -9.40 -16.87
C PRO A 125 -21.55 -8.72 -16.99
N THR A 126 -21.61 -7.44 -16.68
CA THR A 126 -22.81 -6.63 -16.89
C THR A 126 -23.21 -6.79 -18.36
N LYS A 127 -24.50 -6.99 -18.62
CA LYS A 127 -25.02 -7.12 -20.00
C LYS A 127 -24.57 -5.91 -20.81
N LYS A 128 -23.60 -6.12 -21.71
CA LYS A 128 -23.07 -5.11 -22.62
C LYS A 128 -24.17 -4.74 -23.62
N ASP A 129 -24.39 -3.45 -23.80
CA ASP A 129 -25.37 -2.95 -24.77
C ASP A 129 -24.85 -3.23 -26.20
N PRO A 130 -25.66 -3.69 -27.16
CA PRO A 130 -25.18 -3.98 -28.50
C PRO A 130 -24.64 -2.72 -29.19
N ALA A 131 -23.35 -2.78 -29.56
CA ALA A 131 -22.63 -1.92 -30.51
C ALA A 131 -23.22 -0.51 -30.72
N ALA A 132 -22.92 0.40 -29.78
CA ALA A 132 -22.89 1.82 -30.13
C ALA A 132 -21.95 2.02 -31.32
N LYS A 133 -22.28 2.96 -32.21
CA LYS A 133 -21.44 3.29 -33.36
C LYS A 133 -20.02 3.62 -32.86
N THR A 134 -18.99 2.98 -33.39
CA THR A 134 -17.60 3.21 -33.01
C THR A 134 -16.79 3.79 -34.16
N ILE A 135 -15.73 4.54 -33.82
CA ILE A 135 -14.71 4.94 -34.79
C ILE A 135 -13.82 3.74 -35.05
N ASN A 136 -13.89 3.18 -36.27
CA ASN A 136 -13.00 2.11 -36.70
C ASN A 136 -11.78 2.70 -37.43
N THR A 137 -10.71 2.99 -36.70
CA THR A 137 -9.49 3.58 -37.27
C THR A 137 -8.78 2.65 -38.25
N GLU A 138 -8.94 1.32 -38.15
CA GLU A 138 -8.40 0.39 -39.15
C GLU A 138 -9.10 0.53 -40.51
N GLU A 139 -10.44 0.66 -40.51
CA GLU A 139 -11.19 0.92 -41.73
C GLU A 139 -10.81 2.26 -42.37
N LEU A 140 -10.68 3.32 -41.57
CA LEU A 140 -10.24 4.64 -42.06
C LEU A 140 -8.81 4.60 -42.61
N LYS A 141 -7.90 3.87 -41.96
CA LYS A 141 -6.54 3.65 -42.47
C LYS A 141 -6.55 2.87 -43.77
N ASP A 142 -7.42 1.87 -43.90
CA ASP A 142 -7.55 1.08 -45.13
C ASP A 142 -8.16 1.87 -46.28
N GLU A 143 -9.13 2.75 -46.00
CA GLU A 143 -9.62 3.75 -46.95
C GLU A 143 -8.47 4.66 -47.40
N PHE A 144 -7.77 5.28 -46.45
CA PHE A 144 -6.63 6.16 -46.73
C PHE A 144 -5.53 5.45 -47.54
N LYS A 145 -5.19 4.20 -47.24
CA LYS A 145 -4.19 3.43 -48.01
C LYS A 145 -4.62 3.22 -49.47
N LYS A 146 -5.93 3.14 -49.76
CA LYS A 146 -6.47 2.95 -51.11
C LYS A 146 -6.52 4.26 -51.91
N THR A 147 -6.94 5.34 -51.27
CA THR A 147 -7.24 6.63 -51.93
C THR A 147 -6.10 7.65 -51.84
N ASN A 148 -5.23 7.52 -50.82
CA ASN A 148 -4.33 8.58 -50.33
C ASN A 148 -5.08 9.86 -49.92
N SER A 149 -6.34 9.73 -49.53
CA SER A 149 -7.15 10.81 -49.01
C SER A 149 -8.05 10.31 -47.88
N LEU A 150 -8.43 11.19 -46.99
CA LEU A 150 -9.41 10.92 -45.95
C LEU A 150 -10.21 12.18 -45.69
N ASP A 151 -11.51 12.03 -45.49
CA ASP A 151 -12.41 13.10 -45.11
C ASP A 151 -13.35 12.53 -44.04
N TYR A 152 -13.13 12.90 -42.78
CA TYR A 152 -13.83 12.30 -41.65
C TYR A 152 -14.15 13.30 -40.56
N THR A 153 -15.42 13.36 -40.16
CA THR A 153 -15.88 14.13 -39.00
C THR A 153 -16.34 13.19 -37.90
N ILE A 154 -15.83 13.37 -36.68
CA ILE A 154 -16.34 12.65 -35.51
C ILE A 154 -17.77 13.14 -35.25
N PRO A 155 -18.79 12.27 -35.26
CA PRO A 155 -20.18 12.69 -35.06
C PRO A 155 -20.38 13.30 -33.66
N ILE A 156 -21.45 14.09 -33.49
CA ILE A 156 -21.86 14.62 -32.18
C ILE A 156 -23.04 13.78 -31.67
N ALA A 157 -22.89 13.14 -30.52
CA ALA A 157 -23.93 12.34 -29.90
C ALA A 157 -25.05 13.21 -29.32
N LYS A 158 -26.28 12.67 -29.27
CA LYS A 158 -27.48 13.41 -28.85
C LYS A 158 -27.40 13.96 -27.41
N ASN A 159 -26.74 13.24 -26.51
CA ASN A 159 -26.55 13.62 -25.10
C ASN A 159 -25.08 13.98 -24.81
N SER A 160 -24.36 14.44 -25.82
CA SER A 160 -22.95 14.83 -25.69
C SER A 160 -22.79 16.08 -24.82
N HIS A 161 -21.68 16.14 -24.09
CA HIS A 161 -21.20 17.33 -23.41
C HIS A 161 -20.36 18.23 -24.33
N TYR A 162 -20.32 17.95 -25.63
CA TYR A 162 -19.70 18.76 -26.68
C TYR A 162 -20.15 20.21 -26.57
N LYS A 163 -19.20 21.07 -26.26
CA LYS A 163 -19.44 22.51 -26.09
C LYS A 163 -18.18 23.26 -26.50
N PRO A 164 -18.04 23.61 -27.80
CA PRO A 164 -16.89 24.36 -28.27
C PRO A 164 -16.77 25.70 -27.54
N GLU A 165 -15.56 25.99 -27.07
CA GLU A 165 -15.24 27.28 -26.47
C GLU A 165 -15.21 28.36 -27.54
N HIS A 166 -15.89 29.48 -27.30
CA HIS A 166 -15.86 30.64 -28.18
C HIS A 166 -15.30 31.85 -27.44
N SER A 167 -14.11 32.28 -27.83
CA SER A 167 -13.49 33.45 -27.23
C SER A 167 -14.15 34.74 -27.73
N LYS A 168 -14.49 35.64 -26.79
CA LYS A 168 -14.98 36.99 -27.10
C LYS A 168 -13.95 37.87 -27.82
N ASN A 169 -12.66 37.52 -27.69
CA ASN A 169 -11.54 38.24 -28.28
C ASN A 169 -10.86 37.40 -29.38
N ALA A 170 -11.63 36.56 -30.09
CA ALA A 170 -11.10 35.72 -31.16
C ALA A 170 -10.67 36.54 -32.38
N ASN A 171 -11.44 37.58 -32.73
CA ASN A 171 -11.16 38.46 -33.85
C ASN A 171 -9.96 39.39 -33.60
N LEU A 172 -9.24 39.74 -34.66
CA LEU A 172 -8.10 40.65 -34.60
C LEU A 172 -8.49 42.04 -34.10
N THR A 173 -7.67 42.56 -33.21
CA THR A 173 -7.73 43.96 -32.77
C THR A 173 -7.05 44.88 -33.78
N LYS A 174 -7.44 46.16 -33.80
CA LYS A 174 -6.76 47.19 -34.62
C LYS A 174 -5.25 47.26 -34.38
N ALA A 175 -4.81 46.97 -33.16
CA ALA A 175 -3.38 46.95 -32.82
C ALA A 175 -2.64 45.76 -33.44
N GLN A 176 -3.31 44.63 -33.69
CA GLN A 176 -2.71 43.48 -34.36
C GLN A 176 -2.72 43.65 -35.89
N GLU A 177 -3.68 44.39 -36.44
CA GLU A 177 -3.78 44.64 -37.89
C GLU A 177 -2.51 45.31 -38.48
N GLN A 178 -1.73 46.04 -37.68
CA GLN A 178 -0.47 46.64 -38.14
C GLN A 178 0.62 45.61 -38.54
N TYR A 179 0.46 44.35 -38.14
CA TYR A 179 1.38 43.25 -38.44
C TYR A 179 0.92 42.38 -39.63
N LEU A 180 -0.22 42.70 -40.24
CA LEU A 180 -0.77 41.92 -41.35
C LEU A 180 0.20 41.86 -42.53
N ASN A 181 0.29 40.67 -43.12
CA ASN A 181 1.09 40.34 -44.30
C ASN A 181 2.59 40.64 -44.14
N LYS A 182 3.08 40.75 -42.89
CA LYS A 182 4.51 40.91 -42.58
C LYS A 182 5.06 39.61 -42.05
N THR A 183 6.05 39.04 -42.75
CA THR A 183 6.84 37.93 -42.23
C THR A 183 7.81 38.43 -41.17
N SER A 184 7.80 37.79 -40.00
CA SER A 184 8.75 38.08 -38.92
C SER A 184 9.33 36.79 -38.35
N ASN A 185 10.60 36.85 -37.90
CA ASN A 185 11.20 35.76 -37.16
C ASN A 185 10.53 35.63 -35.79
N THR A 186 10.39 34.39 -35.32
CA THR A 186 10.03 34.07 -33.94
C THR A 186 11.28 33.84 -33.10
N ASP A 187 11.11 33.64 -31.79
CA ASP A 187 12.22 33.32 -30.88
C ASP A 187 12.64 31.84 -30.93
N LEU A 188 11.99 31.02 -31.76
CA LEU A 188 12.25 29.58 -31.86
C LEU A 188 13.12 29.23 -33.07
N THR A 189 14.26 28.60 -32.80
CA THR A 189 15.12 28.03 -33.84
C THR A 189 14.61 26.65 -34.26
N ILE A 190 14.76 26.29 -35.54
CA ILE A 190 14.37 24.97 -36.04
C ILE A 190 15.20 23.86 -35.40
N ARG A 191 16.46 24.17 -35.07
CA ARG A 191 17.32 23.29 -34.28
C ARG A 191 16.72 22.92 -32.92
N TYR A 192 15.96 23.81 -32.27
CA TYR A 192 15.26 23.48 -31.03
C TYR A 192 14.24 22.37 -31.24
N GLY A 193 13.38 22.48 -32.27
CA GLY A 193 12.44 21.43 -32.65
C GLY A 193 13.13 20.10 -32.94
N ALA A 194 14.28 20.14 -33.63
CA ALA A 194 15.07 18.96 -33.90
C ALA A 194 15.76 18.34 -32.67
N ALA A 195 16.07 19.13 -31.65
CA ALA A 195 16.65 18.64 -30.40
C ALA A 195 15.57 18.03 -29.48
N VAL A 196 14.37 18.61 -29.49
CA VAL A 196 13.21 18.09 -28.76
C VAL A 196 12.66 16.81 -29.40
N ASN A 197 12.63 16.75 -30.73
CA ASN A 197 12.37 15.56 -31.54
C ASN A 197 11.18 14.68 -31.08
N TRP A 198 9.98 15.24 -31.07
CA TRP A 198 8.77 14.50 -30.73
C TRP A 198 8.46 13.38 -31.73
N SER A 199 8.00 12.24 -31.21
CA SER A 199 7.53 11.11 -32.00
C SER A 199 6.24 11.44 -32.77
N ASP A 200 5.95 10.66 -33.80
CA ASP A 200 4.72 10.80 -34.60
C ASP A 200 3.46 10.70 -33.73
N SER A 201 3.46 9.75 -32.80
CA SER A 201 2.37 9.56 -31.85
C SER A 201 2.20 10.78 -30.95
N LYS A 202 3.29 11.35 -30.44
CA LYS A 202 3.20 12.55 -29.62
C LYS A 202 2.65 13.74 -30.41
N ILE A 203 3.15 13.96 -31.63
CA ILE A 203 2.65 15.05 -32.49
C ILE A 203 1.16 14.86 -32.77
N ALA A 204 0.73 13.66 -33.16
CA ALA A 204 -0.67 13.37 -33.44
C ALA A 204 -1.57 13.59 -32.21
N ARG A 205 -1.15 13.11 -31.03
CA ARG A 205 -1.86 13.32 -29.77
C ARG A 205 -1.99 14.80 -29.43
N ASP A 206 -0.88 15.54 -29.43
CA ASP A 206 -0.85 16.94 -29.03
C ASP A 206 -1.62 17.85 -30.03
N ILE A 207 -1.72 17.48 -31.31
CA ILE A 207 -2.64 18.12 -32.25
C ILE A 207 -4.10 17.94 -31.78
N MET A 208 -4.54 16.70 -31.57
CA MET A 208 -5.91 16.39 -31.16
C MET A 208 -6.26 16.96 -29.78
N GLN A 209 -5.29 17.02 -28.87
CA GLN A 209 -5.45 17.56 -27.52
C GLN A 209 -6.03 18.99 -27.51
N ASN A 210 -5.63 19.83 -28.47
CA ASN A 210 -6.13 21.20 -28.58
C ASN A 210 -7.63 21.25 -28.87
N PHE A 211 -8.11 20.36 -29.74
CA PHE A 211 -9.53 20.23 -30.06
C PHE A 211 -10.29 19.59 -28.90
N TYR A 212 -9.77 18.51 -28.31
CA TYR A 212 -10.34 17.87 -27.14
C TYR A 212 -10.58 18.86 -26.00
N ASP A 213 -9.55 19.63 -25.63
CA ASP A 213 -9.68 20.61 -24.56
C ASP A 213 -10.58 21.79 -24.96
N GLY A 214 -10.60 22.19 -26.23
CA GLY A 214 -11.43 23.30 -26.73
C GLY A 214 -12.89 22.94 -26.99
N HIS A 215 -13.23 21.65 -27.02
CA HIS A 215 -14.58 21.13 -27.23
C HIS A 215 -15.25 20.65 -25.94
N ASN A 216 -14.71 21.06 -24.79
CA ASN A 216 -15.15 20.64 -23.45
C ASN A 216 -14.87 19.16 -23.16
N LYS A 217 -13.63 18.69 -23.40
CA LYS A 217 -13.17 17.32 -23.06
C LYS A 217 -13.89 16.23 -23.87
N THR A 218 -14.00 16.44 -25.18
CA THR A 218 -14.45 15.43 -26.15
C THR A 218 -13.87 15.77 -27.52
N LEU A 219 -13.62 14.77 -28.37
CA LEU A 219 -13.21 15.00 -29.77
C LEU A 219 -14.39 15.10 -30.75
N GLU A 220 -15.62 14.97 -30.28
CA GLU A 220 -16.81 15.10 -31.12
C GLU A 220 -16.81 16.41 -31.92
N GLY A 221 -17.28 16.39 -33.16
CA GLY A 221 -17.28 17.56 -34.04
C GLY A 221 -15.91 17.95 -34.61
N THR A 222 -14.82 17.26 -34.25
CA THR A 222 -13.51 17.43 -34.91
C THR A 222 -13.56 16.81 -36.30
N HIS A 223 -13.07 17.56 -37.29
CA HIS A 223 -12.98 17.14 -38.69
C HIS A 223 -11.52 16.95 -39.10
N LEU A 224 -11.20 15.82 -39.72
CA LEU A 224 -9.87 15.48 -40.26
C LEU A 224 -9.98 15.32 -41.77
N ASN A 225 -9.29 16.18 -42.52
CA ASN A 225 -9.15 16.12 -43.96
C ASN A 225 -7.69 15.87 -44.33
N ILE A 226 -7.45 14.91 -45.23
CA ILE A 226 -6.13 14.51 -45.70
C ILE A 226 -6.19 14.37 -47.22
N GLN A 227 -5.28 15.03 -47.93
CA GLN A 227 -5.20 14.96 -49.38
C GLN A 227 -3.76 14.83 -49.84
N TYR A 228 -3.46 13.81 -50.64
CA TYR A 228 -2.13 13.66 -51.24
C TYR A 228 -1.99 14.44 -52.54
N ASP A 229 -1.03 15.36 -52.58
CA ASP A 229 -0.64 16.05 -53.81
C ASP A 229 0.50 15.30 -54.51
N ARG A 230 0.22 14.82 -55.73
CA ARG A 230 1.18 14.10 -56.57
C ARG A 230 2.32 14.98 -57.09
N THR A 231 2.12 16.29 -57.16
CA THR A 231 3.08 17.27 -57.67
C THR A 231 4.17 17.51 -56.64
N THR A 232 3.78 17.89 -55.43
CA THR A 232 4.71 18.12 -54.31
C THR A 232 5.17 16.82 -53.65
N LYS A 233 4.44 15.72 -53.86
CA LYS A 233 4.61 14.41 -53.19
C LYS A 233 4.43 14.50 -51.68
N LYS A 234 3.54 15.38 -51.22
CA LYS A 234 3.21 15.59 -49.81
C LYS A 234 1.71 15.44 -49.58
N TYR A 235 1.34 15.12 -48.35
CA TYR A 235 -0.04 15.17 -47.87
C TYR A 235 -0.30 16.57 -47.33
N THR A 236 -1.40 17.21 -47.72
CA THR A 236 -2.01 18.31 -46.97
C THR A 236 -2.92 17.68 -45.92
N VAL A 237 -2.68 18.03 -44.66
CA VAL A 237 -3.48 17.61 -43.52
C VAL A 237 -4.13 18.85 -42.93
N ARG A 238 -5.45 18.83 -42.81
CA ARG A 238 -6.23 19.89 -42.19
C ARG A 238 -7.13 19.30 -41.11
N ILE A 239 -7.07 19.85 -39.91
CA ILE A 239 -7.92 19.45 -38.79
C ILE A 239 -8.69 20.67 -38.30
N GLU A 240 -10.00 20.54 -38.17
CA GLU A 240 -10.91 21.65 -37.89
C GLU A 240 -11.81 21.34 -36.70
N GLY A 241 -12.25 22.41 -36.03
CA GLY A 241 -13.24 22.33 -34.96
C GLY A 241 -13.96 23.65 -34.76
N ASN A 242 -15.13 23.60 -34.13
CA ASN A 242 -16.04 24.76 -34.06
C ASN A 242 -15.67 25.80 -32.99
N GLY A 243 -14.66 25.57 -32.15
CA GLY A 243 -14.24 26.54 -31.12
C GLY A 243 -13.43 27.71 -31.70
N THR A 244 -13.35 28.84 -31.00
CA THR A 244 -12.53 29.98 -31.41
C THR A 244 -11.64 30.48 -30.28
N TYR A 245 -10.43 30.95 -30.61
CA TYR A 245 -9.48 31.46 -29.62
C TYR A 245 -8.69 32.69 -30.14
N PRO A 246 -8.14 33.52 -29.24
CA PRO A 246 -7.39 34.72 -29.65
C PRO A 246 -6.07 34.39 -30.33
N TYR A 247 -5.69 35.17 -31.34
CA TYR A 247 -4.39 35.12 -32.02
C TYR A 247 -3.19 35.06 -31.05
N ASP A 248 -3.25 35.79 -29.93
CA ASP A 248 -2.17 35.86 -28.96
C ASP A 248 -1.72 34.49 -28.40
N PHE A 249 -2.61 33.49 -28.38
CA PHE A 249 -2.29 32.14 -27.88
C PHE A 249 -1.27 31.44 -28.78
N ILE A 250 -1.25 31.78 -30.07
CA ILE A 250 -0.23 31.31 -31.03
C ILE A 250 0.95 32.29 -31.09
N GLN A 251 0.77 33.56 -30.70
CA GLN A 251 1.83 34.56 -30.77
C GLN A 251 2.87 34.43 -29.65
N TYR A 252 2.48 34.10 -28.41
CA TYR A 252 3.35 34.10 -27.20
C TYR A 252 3.57 32.70 -26.63
N ILE A 253 4.80 32.38 -26.21
CA ILE A 253 5.10 31.11 -25.50
C ILE A 253 4.59 31.27 -24.05
N GLY A 254 3.97 30.22 -23.51
CA GLY A 254 3.50 30.18 -22.12
C GLY A 254 2.14 30.86 -21.90
N LYS A 255 1.45 31.28 -22.96
CA LYS A 255 0.11 31.86 -22.87
C LYS A 255 -0.92 30.72 -22.97
N GLY A 256 -1.44 30.31 -21.81
CA GLY A 256 -2.48 29.30 -21.68
C GLY A 256 -3.43 29.64 -20.54
N THR A 257 -4.63 29.05 -20.55
CA THR A 257 -5.65 29.24 -19.51
C THR A 257 -5.80 28.01 -18.61
N LYS A 258 -5.03 26.95 -18.86
CA LYS A 258 -5.30 25.58 -18.38
C LYS A 258 -4.27 25.05 -17.38
N PHE A 259 -3.47 25.93 -16.77
CA PHE A 259 -2.37 25.56 -15.87
C PHE A 259 -2.83 24.84 -14.59
N GLU A 260 -4.07 25.09 -14.14
CA GLU A 260 -4.61 24.57 -12.88
C GLU A 260 -5.74 23.53 -13.07
N ASP A 261 -6.12 23.21 -14.31
CA ASP A 261 -7.20 22.25 -14.58
C ASP A 261 -6.68 20.81 -14.69
N ALA A 262 -6.84 20.04 -13.61
CA ALA A 262 -6.41 18.64 -13.54
C ALA A 262 -7.14 17.71 -14.53
N LYS A 263 -8.30 18.13 -15.08
CA LYS A 263 -9.03 17.38 -16.12
C LYS A 263 -8.63 17.81 -17.54
N SER A 264 -7.87 18.89 -17.69
CA SER A 264 -7.29 19.28 -18.97
C SER A 264 -6.15 18.35 -19.36
N ALA A 265 -6.11 17.95 -20.62
CA ALA A 265 -4.98 17.21 -21.16
C ALA A 265 -3.78 18.15 -21.35
N GLY A 266 -4.01 19.38 -21.83
CA GLY A 266 -3.03 20.46 -21.87
C GLY A 266 -2.80 21.16 -20.53
N GLY A 267 -1.77 22.01 -20.47
CA GLY A 267 -1.44 22.77 -19.25
C GLY A 267 -0.38 23.86 -19.41
N PHE A 268 0.58 23.72 -20.33
CA PHE A 268 1.77 24.60 -20.37
C PHE A 268 1.65 25.88 -21.24
N GLY A 269 0.64 25.99 -22.12
CA GLY A 269 0.50 27.16 -23.00
C GLY A 269 1.59 27.31 -24.08
N GLU A 270 2.36 26.25 -24.35
CA GLU A 270 3.46 26.24 -25.34
C GLU A 270 3.26 25.21 -26.48
N GLY A 271 2.33 24.26 -26.30
CA GLY A 271 2.21 23.05 -27.11
C GLY A 271 2.16 23.32 -28.62
N SER A 272 1.28 24.21 -29.06
CA SER A 272 1.08 24.51 -30.50
C SER A 272 2.32 25.04 -31.22
N LYS A 273 3.18 25.81 -30.52
CA LYS A 273 4.41 26.34 -31.11
C LYS A 273 5.52 25.31 -31.16
N ILE A 274 5.69 24.52 -30.10
CA ILE A 274 6.67 23.45 -30.06
C ILE A 274 6.30 22.38 -31.09
N LEU A 275 5.01 22.08 -31.23
CA LEU A 275 4.45 21.20 -32.24
C LEU A 275 4.77 21.71 -33.65
N ALA A 276 4.48 22.98 -33.96
CA ALA A 276 4.80 23.56 -35.26
C ALA A 276 6.31 23.54 -35.54
N CYS A 277 7.13 23.88 -34.54
CA CYS A 277 8.58 23.82 -34.64
C CYS A 277 9.08 22.39 -34.88
N ASN A 278 8.52 21.39 -34.20
CA ASN A 278 8.82 19.97 -34.42
C ASN A 278 8.46 19.56 -35.86
N LEU A 279 7.24 19.83 -36.31
CA LEU A 279 6.81 19.55 -37.69
C LEU A 279 7.76 20.16 -38.74
N LEU A 280 8.12 21.43 -38.56
CA LEU A 280 9.02 22.14 -39.46
C LEU A 280 10.48 21.65 -39.40
N ALA A 281 10.89 21.02 -38.29
CA ALA A 281 12.25 20.49 -38.10
C ALA A 281 12.45 19.06 -38.62
N ARG A 282 11.36 18.31 -38.87
CA ARG A 282 11.42 16.91 -39.31
C ARG A 282 12.00 16.78 -40.70
N GLN A 283 13.00 15.91 -40.82
CA GLN A 283 13.64 15.55 -42.07
C GLN A 283 13.46 14.06 -42.36
N ASP A 284 13.38 13.71 -43.64
CA ASP A 284 13.46 12.31 -44.07
C ASP A 284 14.89 11.76 -43.92
N GLN A 285 15.07 10.47 -44.22
CA GLN A 285 16.37 9.80 -44.13
C GLN A 285 17.45 10.39 -45.06
N LYS A 286 17.06 11.26 -46.02
CA LYS A 286 17.96 11.95 -46.94
C LYS A 286 18.24 13.40 -46.51
N GLY A 287 17.77 13.79 -45.33
CA GLY A 287 17.93 15.15 -44.80
C GLY A 287 16.98 16.17 -45.41
N LYS A 288 15.98 15.77 -46.20
CA LYS A 288 15.01 16.70 -46.78
C LYS A 288 13.87 16.97 -45.81
N PHE A 289 13.49 18.23 -45.63
CA PHE A 289 12.36 18.59 -44.78
C PHE A 289 11.05 17.98 -45.27
N SER A 290 10.34 17.34 -44.34
CA SER A 290 9.07 16.68 -44.59
C SER A 290 7.92 17.68 -44.70
N THR A 291 7.91 18.68 -43.83
CA THR A 291 6.87 19.74 -43.75
C THR A 291 7.41 21.04 -44.30
N ASP A 292 6.62 21.83 -45.02
CA ASP A 292 7.01 23.18 -45.53
C ASP A 292 6.41 24.31 -44.70
N TYR A 293 5.17 24.14 -44.26
CA TYR A 293 4.46 25.13 -43.47
C TYR A 293 3.57 24.46 -42.43
N VAL A 294 3.23 25.22 -41.39
CA VAL A 294 2.16 24.92 -40.44
C VAL A 294 1.32 26.17 -40.29
N GLN A 295 0.05 26.10 -40.65
CA GLN A 295 -0.91 27.20 -40.55
C GLN A 295 -1.85 26.95 -39.38
N TYR A 296 -2.08 27.98 -38.58
CA TYR A 296 -3.20 28.01 -37.62
C TYR A 296 -4.21 29.06 -38.05
N SER A 297 -5.48 28.80 -37.82
CA SER A 297 -6.54 29.76 -38.12
C SER A 297 -7.60 29.78 -37.03
N SER A 298 -8.18 30.95 -36.77
CA SER A 298 -9.38 31.07 -35.95
C SER A 298 -10.13 32.37 -36.26
N ALA A 299 -11.45 32.34 -36.26
CA ALA A 299 -12.30 33.52 -36.47
C ALA A 299 -11.90 34.35 -37.72
N ASP A 300 -11.34 35.55 -37.62
CA ASP A 300 -10.97 36.37 -38.79
C ASP A 300 -9.47 36.37 -39.14
N TRP A 301 -8.69 35.40 -38.64
CA TRP A 301 -7.25 35.36 -38.86
C TRP A 301 -6.66 33.98 -39.17
N GLU A 302 -5.54 34.04 -39.88
CA GLU A 302 -4.65 32.92 -40.22
C GLU A 302 -3.20 33.31 -39.93
N ILE A 303 -2.41 32.38 -39.42
CA ILE A 303 -0.97 32.55 -39.25
C ILE A 303 -0.22 31.38 -39.89
N ASP A 304 0.61 31.70 -40.88
CA ASP A 304 1.52 30.75 -41.50
C ASP A 304 2.84 30.72 -40.73
N LEU A 305 3.25 29.52 -40.30
CA LEU A 305 4.55 29.26 -39.70
C LEU A 305 5.43 28.52 -40.70
N THR A 306 6.61 29.08 -41.00
CA THR A 306 7.55 28.55 -42.00
C THR A 306 8.98 28.59 -41.47
N ARG A 307 9.95 28.21 -42.29
CA ARG A 307 11.39 28.34 -41.98
C ARG A 307 12.00 29.53 -42.72
N SER A 308 12.96 30.20 -42.10
CA SER A 308 13.74 31.28 -42.73
C SER A 308 14.73 30.79 -43.80
N SER A 309 15.14 29.52 -43.73
CA SER A 309 16.08 28.89 -44.67
C SER A 309 15.95 27.36 -44.59
N ASP A 310 16.58 26.65 -45.53
CA ASP A 310 16.70 25.19 -45.52
C ASP A 310 17.96 24.70 -44.74
N ASP A 311 18.68 25.60 -44.07
CA ASP A 311 19.78 25.22 -43.19
C ASP A 311 19.26 24.99 -41.78
N LYS A 312 19.11 23.74 -41.37
CA LYS A 312 18.55 23.34 -40.06
C LYS A 312 19.25 23.99 -38.86
N ASP A 313 20.56 24.23 -38.95
CA ASP A 313 21.35 24.71 -37.82
C ASP A 313 21.20 26.22 -37.60
N SER A 314 20.89 26.97 -38.66
CA SER A 314 20.70 28.42 -38.62
C SER A 314 19.24 28.86 -38.84
N ALA A 315 18.36 27.96 -39.29
CA ALA A 315 16.98 28.27 -39.59
C ALA A 315 16.20 28.67 -38.33
N ILE A 316 15.42 29.73 -38.48
CA ILE A 316 14.51 30.27 -37.46
C ILE A 316 13.09 30.07 -37.98
N MET A 317 12.17 29.72 -37.07
CA MET A 317 10.76 29.66 -37.43
C MET A 317 10.25 31.08 -37.67
N GLN A 318 9.65 31.31 -38.83
CA GLN A 318 9.03 32.56 -39.23
C GLN A 318 7.53 32.49 -39.10
N ARG A 319 6.88 33.65 -38.96
CA ARG A 319 5.43 33.77 -38.95
C ARG A 319 4.95 34.87 -39.89
N THR A 320 3.81 34.66 -40.54
CA THR A 320 3.08 35.67 -41.31
C THR A 320 1.62 35.66 -40.87
N LEU A 321 1.10 36.78 -40.35
CA LEU A 321 -0.29 36.93 -39.95
C LEU A 321 -1.11 37.51 -41.12
N THR A 322 -2.24 36.89 -41.43
CA THR A 322 -3.15 37.29 -42.49
C THR A 322 -4.56 37.46 -41.92
N LYS A 323 -5.31 38.44 -42.45
CA LYS A 323 -6.71 38.63 -42.13
C LYS A 323 -7.55 37.90 -43.17
N VAL A 324 -8.49 37.09 -42.72
CA VAL A 324 -9.39 36.30 -43.56
C VAL A 324 -10.84 36.62 -43.24
N PRO A 325 -11.81 36.26 -44.12
CA PRO A 325 -13.22 36.35 -43.76
C PRO A 325 -13.50 35.60 -42.46
N GLU A 326 -14.38 36.13 -41.62
CA GLU A 326 -14.76 35.51 -40.35
C GLU A 326 -15.31 34.10 -40.59
N GLN A 327 -14.65 33.12 -39.98
CA GLN A 327 -15.02 31.70 -40.02
C GLN A 327 -15.52 31.23 -38.64
N ASN A 328 -16.46 30.28 -38.67
CA ASN A 328 -16.97 29.63 -37.46
C ASN A 328 -16.03 28.50 -37.05
N GLY A 329 -14.98 28.82 -36.29
CA GLY A 329 -14.14 27.82 -35.66
C GLY A 329 -12.65 28.12 -35.71
N ASN A 330 -11.87 27.05 -35.66
CA ASN A 330 -10.42 27.07 -35.77
C ASN A 330 -9.93 25.85 -36.57
N ALA A 331 -8.75 25.99 -37.15
CA ALA A 331 -8.08 24.90 -37.85
C ALA A 331 -6.56 24.92 -37.62
N ILE A 332 -5.96 23.73 -37.77
CA ILE A 332 -4.54 23.57 -38.05
C ILE A 332 -4.40 22.90 -39.42
N GLU A 333 -3.54 23.44 -40.26
CA GLU A 333 -3.21 22.88 -41.56
C GLU A 333 -1.70 22.79 -41.73
N PHE A 334 -1.21 21.70 -42.31
CA PHE A 334 0.19 21.58 -42.66
C PHE A 334 0.34 20.58 -43.80
N ASN A 335 1.45 20.69 -44.54
CA ASN A 335 1.83 19.65 -45.47
C ASN A 335 2.92 18.75 -44.88
N THR A 336 2.99 17.48 -45.28
CA THR A 336 4.06 16.58 -44.85
C THR A 336 4.31 15.46 -45.86
N SER A 337 5.56 15.04 -46.02
CA SER A 337 5.89 13.78 -46.71
C SER A 337 5.87 12.56 -45.78
N ASP A 338 5.64 12.76 -44.48
CA ASP A 338 5.70 11.71 -43.46
C ASP A 338 4.37 10.94 -43.40
N LYS A 339 4.34 9.77 -44.05
CA LYS A 339 3.15 8.91 -44.08
C LYS A 339 2.84 8.29 -42.70
N ASN A 340 3.85 8.07 -41.85
CA ASN A 340 3.64 7.45 -40.55
C ASN A 340 2.92 8.42 -39.61
N LEU A 341 3.31 9.69 -39.61
CA LEU A 341 2.57 10.76 -38.94
C LEU A 341 1.10 10.81 -39.37
N VAL A 342 0.83 10.72 -40.68
CA VAL A 342 -0.54 10.70 -41.22
C VAL A 342 -1.35 9.51 -40.68
N LEU A 343 -0.76 8.30 -40.63
CA LEU A 343 -1.42 7.13 -40.06
C LEU A 343 -1.67 7.29 -38.56
N ARG A 344 -0.72 7.86 -37.80
CA ARG A 344 -0.89 8.14 -36.38
C ARG A 344 -1.96 9.19 -36.09
N LEU A 345 -2.18 10.16 -36.98
CA LEU A 345 -3.30 11.09 -36.87
C LEU A 345 -4.66 10.39 -37.00
N ILE A 346 -4.76 9.39 -37.88
CA ILE A 346 -5.98 8.58 -37.98
C ILE A 346 -6.18 7.77 -36.70
N ASP A 347 -5.13 7.15 -36.16
CA ASP A 347 -5.20 6.42 -34.88
C ASP A 347 -5.63 7.31 -33.72
N SER A 348 -5.15 8.56 -33.70
CA SER A 348 -5.41 9.52 -32.63
C SER A 348 -6.88 9.94 -32.46
N LEU A 349 -7.75 9.63 -33.43
CA LEU A 349 -9.20 9.78 -33.31
C LEU A 349 -9.78 8.96 -32.13
N ASN A 350 -9.08 7.90 -31.70
CA ASN A 350 -9.43 7.06 -30.54
C ASN A 350 -8.48 7.24 -29.35
N TRP A 351 -7.76 8.35 -29.24
CA TRP A 351 -6.82 8.58 -28.13
C TRP A 351 -7.36 9.45 -26.99
N PHE A 352 -8.62 9.86 -27.10
CA PHE A 352 -9.29 10.71 -26.12
C PHE A 352 -10.69 10.19 -25.82
N GLU A 353 -11.29 10.71 -24.74
CA GLU A 353 -12.66 10.41 -24.37
C GLU A 353 -13.64 10.87 -25.46
N SER A 354 -14.50 9.95 -25.89
CA SER A 354 -15.55 10.18 -26.87
C SER A 354 -16.58 9.05 -26.77
N PRO A 355 -17.88 9.32 -26.93
CA PRO A 355 -18.90 8.29 -26.96
C PRO A 355 -18.75 7.31 -28.14
N TYR A 356 -17.94 7.65 -29.16
CA TYR A 356 -17.64 6.78 -30.31
C TYR A 356 -16.31 6.02 -30.16
N ASN A 357 -15.55 6.29 -29.10
CA ASN A 357 -14.33 5.54 -28.81
C ASN A 357 -14.71 4.24 -28.08
N LYS A 358 -14.40 3.10 -28.70
CA LYS A 358 -14.75 1.76 -28.19
C LYS A 358 -14.22 1.51 -26.77
N ASP A 359 -13.09 2.12 -26.40
CA ASP A 359 -12.43 1.89 -25.12
C ASP A 359 -13.24 2.51 -23.97
N PHE A 360 -13.99 3.60 -24.24
CA PHE A 360 -14.84 4.30 -23.27
C PHE A 360 -16.28 3.77 -23.23
N GLN A 361 -16.66 2.86 -24.13
CA GLN A 361 -18.00 2.26 -24.15
C GLN A 361 -18.07 1.00 -23.28
N ASN A 362 -19.20 0.72 -22.64
CA ASN A 362 -19.40 -0.51 -21.86
C ASN A 362 -18.30 -0.75 -20.82
N LEU A 363 -17.95 0.29 -20.05
CA LEU A 363 -17.02 0.16 -18.92
C LEU A 363 -17.64 -0.75 -17.85
N ASP A 364 -16.81 -1.59 -17.24
CA ASP A 364 -17.22 -2.46 -16.15
C ASP A 364 -17.33 -1.66 -14.83
N PHE A 365 -16.58 -0.56 -14.71
CA PHE A 365 -16.71 0.43 -13.65
C PHE A 365 -16.47 1.84 -14.19
N ASP A 366 -17.26 2.82 -13.74
CA ASP A 366 -17.04 4.25 -14.02
C ASP A 366 -17.67 5.11 -12.92
N ASN A 367 -16.87 5.95 -12.27
CA ASN A 367 -17.35 6.94 -11.30
C ASN A 367 -17.06 8.39 -11.72
N GLY A 368 -16.70 8.62 -12.98
CA GLY A 368 -16.35 9.95 -13.51
C GLY A 368 -14.95 10.45 -13.13
N ILE A 369 -14.22 9.74 -12.26
CA ILE A 369 -12.80 9.98 -11.96
C ILE A 369 -11.95 8.86 -12.58
N PHE A 370 -12.38 7.61 -12.40
CA PHE A 370 -11.74 6.41 -12.90
C PHE A 370 -12.74 5.56 -13.69
N GLY A 371 -12.28 5.05 -14.83
CA GLY A 371 -12.98 4.09 -15.65
C GLY A 371 -12.14 2.83 -15.83
N LEU A 372 -12.80 1.68 -15.73
CA LEU A 372 -12.18 0.37 -15.94
C LEU A 372 -13.04 -0.43 -16.91
N LYS A 373 -12.39 -0.96 -17.95
CA LYS A 373 -12.93 -2.08 -18.73
C LYS A 373 -12.03 -3.29 -18.55
N ILE A 374 -12.59 -4.40 -18.09
CA ILE A 374 -11.95 -5.70 -18.02
C ILE A 374 -12.13 -6.41 -19.36
N LEU A 375 -11.01 -6.81 -19.94
CA LEU A 375 -10.94 -7.53 -21.20
C LEU A 375 -10.72 -9.02 -20.96
N PRO A 376 -11.12 -9.88 -21.91
CA PRO A 376 -10.84 -11.32 -21.85
C PRO A 376 -9.36 -11.66 -21.61
N ASP A 377 -9.13 -12.89 -21.14
CA ASP A 377 -7.78 -13.38 -20.89
C ASP A 377 -6.88 -13.29 -22.15
N LYS A 378 -5.68 -12.71 -21.97
CA LYS A 378 -4.66 -12.47 -23.01
C LYS A 378 -4.97 -11.35 -24.00
N GLU A 379 -6.17 -10.76 -23.95
CA GLU A 379 -6.41 -9.51 -24.66
C GLU A 379 -5.65 -8.37 -23.98
N LYS A 380 -5.26 -7.37 -24.77
CA LYS A 380 -4.61 -6.17 -24.29
C LYS A 380 -5.49 -4.98 -24.62
N GLY A 381 -5.65 -4.11 -23.63
CA GLY A 381 -6.27 -2.81 -23.78
C GLY A 381 -5.22 -1.74 -23.54
N ASN A 382 -5.66 -0.59 -23.07
CA ASN A 382 -4.84 0.60 -23.15
C ASN A 382 -4.88 1.46 -21.89
N LEU A 383 -3.97 2.43 -21.85
CA LEU A 383 -3.83 3.36 -20.73
C LEU A 383 -4.20 4.78 -21.14
N TYR A 384 -5.02 5.42 -20.32
CA TYR A 384 -5.40 6.81 -20.46
C TYR A 384 -5.19 7.57 -19.16
N LEU A 385 -4.49 8.70 -19.23
CA LEU A 385 -4.47 9.73 -18.20
C LEU A 385 -4.91 11.03 -18.86
N THR A 386 -6.23 11.29 -18.82
CA THR A 386 -7.02 12.26 -19.61
C THR A 386 -6.93 12.11 -21.13
N GLN A 387 -5.88 11.48 -21.62
CA GLN A 387 -5.55 11.16 -22.99
C GLN A 387 -4.75 9.86 -23.04
N ARG A 388 -4.53 9.28 -24.23
CA ARG A 388 -3.73 8.07 -24.41
C ARG A 388 -2.29 8.27 -23.93
N PHE A 389 -1.78 7.29 -23.19
CA PHE A 389 -0.37 7.18 -22.79
C PHE A 389 0.22 5.84 -23.22
N GLU A 390 1.52 5.87 -23.46
CA GLU A 390 2.35 4.70 -23.63
C GLU A 390 2.60 4.01 -22.28
N TYR A 391 2.87 2.70 -22.29
CA TYR A 391 3.22 1.94 -21.09
C TYR A 391 4.64 1.37 -21.20
N GLU A 392 5.45 1.53 -20.16
CA GLU A 392 6.81 0.98 -20.01
C GLU A 392 7.81 1.38 -21.13
N GLU A 393 7.73 2.61 -21.65
CA GLU A 393 8.68 3.18 -22.63
C GLU A 393 9.02 2.24 -23.80
N SER A 394 7.99 1.60 -24.37
CA SER A 394 8.11 0.55 -25.40
C SER A 394 7.62 0.96 -26.80
N ASP A 395 7.29 2.24 -27.00
CA ASP A 395 6.49 2.79 -28.11
C ASP A 395 5.13 2.07 -28.28
N SER A 396 4.67 1.38 -27.24
CA SER A 396 3.39 0.69 -27.18
C SER A 396 2.30 1.65 -26.69
N TRP A 397 1.84 2.51 -27.59
CA TRP A 397 0.69 3.40 -27.37
C TRP A 397 -0.64 2.66 -27.34
N ASP A 398 -0.74 1.61 -28.16
CA ASP A 398 -1.95 0.82 -28.37
C ASP A 398 -1.74 -0.60 -27.80
N ASN A 399 -2.80 -1.17 -27.22
CA ASN A 399 -2.83 -2.54 -26.69
C ASN A 399 -1.66 -2.83 -25.73
N SER A 400 -1.40 -1.91 -24.81
CA SER A 400 -0.23 -1.91 -23.92
C SER A 400 -0.50 -2.47 -22.51
N ILE A 401 -1.76 -2.47 -22.06
CA ILE A 401 -2.18 -2.97 -20.75
C ILE A 401 -2.79 -4.37 -20.90
N GLN A 402 -2.34 -5.34 -20.10
CA GLN A 402 -2.91 -6.69 -20.12
C GLN A 402 -4.30 -6.71 -19.47
N ASN A 403 -5.26 -7.32 -20.15
CA ASN A 403 -6.63 -7.59 -19.68
C ASN A 403 -7.47 -6.36 -19.31
N ALA A 404 -7.07 -5.13 -19.66
CA ALA A 404 -7.87 -3.96 -19.31
C ALA A 404 -7.64 -2.74 -20.19
N ASP A 405 -8.68 -1.91 -20.29
CA ASP A 405 -8.53 -0.47 -20.52
C ASP A 405 -8.61 0.26 -19.17
N LEU A 406 -7.60 1.10 -18.91
CA LEU A 406 -7.45 1.90 -17.70
C LEU A 406 -7.63 3.38 -18.02
N ILE A 407 -8.62 4.01 -17.39
CA ILE A 407 -9.03 5.37 -17.71
C ILE A 407 -8.97 6.25 -16.47
N PHE A 408 -7.91 7.04 -16.35
CA PHE A 408 -7.78 8.07 -15.33
C PHE A 408 -8.24 9.41 -15.94
N ARG A 409 -9.36 9.97 -15.46
CA ARG A 409 -9.96 11.21 -16.02
C ARG A 409 -9.45 12.49 -15.38
N LYS A 410 -8.54 12.37 -14.41
CA LYS A 410 -7.94 13.48 -13.68
C LYS A 410 -6.46 13.17 -13.45
N LYS A 411 -5.62 14.19 -13.58
CA LYS A 411 -4.21 14.13 -13.16
C LYS A 411 -4.14 14.14 -11.62
N PRO A 412 -3.28 13.33 -10.98
CA PRO A 412 -3.14 13.32 -9.53
C PRO A 412 -2.69 14.70 -9.02
N GLU A 413 -3.12 15.07 -7.81
CA GLU A 413 -2.78 16.35 -7.19
C GLU A 413 -1.45 16.26 -6.39
N GLY A 414 -0.69 17.37 -6.35
CA GLY A 414 0.53 17.48 -5.53
C GLY A 414 1.84 17.08 -6.23
N SER A 415 2.95 17.13 -5.48
CA SER A 415 4.30 16.87 -5.99
C SER A 415 4.64 15.39 -6.21
N ILE A 416 3.68 14.49 -5.95
CA ILE A 416 3.86 13.04 -5.97
C ILE A 416 4.06 12.54 -7.41
N PHE A 417 3.50 13.27 -8.39
CA PHE A 417 3.56 12.90 -9.80
C PHE A 417 3.61 14.15 -10.70
N SER A 418 4.80 14.45 -11.24
CA SER A 418 4.93 15.49 -12.27
C SER A 418 4.88 14.83 -13.65
N VAL A 419 3.79 15.04 -14.38
CA VAL A 419 3.77 14.79 -15.82
C VAL A 419 4.57 15.91 -16.44
N SER A 420 5.86 15.68 -16.70
CA SER A 420 6.65 16.65 -17.46
C SER A 420 5.95 16.87 -18.80
N ARG A 421 6.09 18.08 -19.36
CA ARG A 421 5.61 18.41 -20.72
C ARG A 421 6.01 17.35 -21.74
N ASP A 422 7.20 16.77 -21.55
CA ASP A 422 7.76 15.82 -22.50
C ASP A 422 7.39 14.36 -22.30
N ARG A 423 6.72 14.03 -21.19
CA ARG A 423 6.35 12.66 -20.84
C ARG A 423 5.25 12.11 -21.75
N THR A 424 5.52 10.94 -22.33
CA THR A 424 4.57 10.19 -23.18
C THR A 424 4.17 8.85 -22.61
N TYR A 425 4.91 8.34 -21.61
CA TYR A 425 4.69 7.03 -21.02
C TYR A 425 4.48 7.08 -19.51
N LEU A 426 3.82 6.04 -19.01
CA LEU A 426 3.69 5.68 -17.60
C LEU A 426 4.27 4.28 -17.38
N ASN A 427 4.88 4.05 -16.23
CA ASN A 427 5.36 2.74 -15.79
C ASN A 427 4.51 2.20 -14.62
N GLU A 428 4.80 0.98 -14.16
CA GLU A 428 4.11 0.37 -13.02
C GLU A 428 4.09 1.25 -11.76
N TYR A 429 5.20 1.94 -11.45
CA TYR A 429 5.31 2.81 -10.28
C TYR A 429 4.38 4.03 -10.40
N ASP A 430 4.29 4.61 -11.59
CA ASP A 430 3.37 5.73 -11.84
C ASP A 430 1.92 5.30 -11.64
N ILE A 431 1.54 4.14 -12.17
CA ILE A 431 0.19 3.60 -12.02
C ILE A 431 -0.11 3.34 -10.54
N GLU A 432 0.85 2.80 -9.79
CA GLU A 432 0.73 2.62 -8.34
C GLU A 432 0.45 3.95 -7.63
N LYS A 433 1.23 5.00 -7.91
CA LYS A 433 1.06 6.32 -7.28
C LYS A 433 -0.20 7.06 -7.69
N ILE A 434 -0.58 6.99 -8.97
CA ILE A 434 -1.86 7.55 -9.43
C ILE A 434 -3.02 6.80 -8.75
N SER A 435 -2.90 5.47 -8.60
CA SER A 435 -3.93 4.65 -7.96
C SER A 435 -4.08 4.95 -6.49
N GLU A 436 -2.98 5.03 -5.74
CA GLU A 436 -2.98 5.46 -4.33
C GLU A 436 -3.66 6.83 -4.15
N ASN A 437 -3.38 7.80 -5.02
CA ASN A 437 -3.99 9.12 -4.89
C ASN A 437 -5.49 9.15 -5.25
N MET A 438 -5.94 8.36 -6.23
CA MET A 438 -7.32 8.43 -6.67
C MET A 438 -8.30 7.68 -5.75
N VAL A 439 -7.86 6.60 -5.09
CA VAL A 439 -8.75 5.79 -4.24
C VAL A 439 -9.24 6.56 -3.02
N ASP A 440 -8.51 7.59 -2.58
CA ASP A 440 -8.93 8.53 -1.54
C ASP A 440 -10.29 9.18 -1.87
N GLU A 441 -10.55 9.46 -3.16
CA GLU A 441 -11.79 10.10 -3.63
C GLU A 441 -12.96 9.12 -3.80
N PHE A 442 -12.74 7.80 -3.67
CA PHE A 442 -13.78 6.80 -3.88
C PHE A 442 -14.60 6.60 -2.59
N SER A 443 -15.87 6.24 -2.74
CA SER A 443 -16.72 5.79 -1.64
C SER A 443 -16.41 4.34 -1.24
N ASP A 444 -16.79 3.94 -0.01
CA ASP A 444 -16.61 2.56 0.47
C ASP A 444 -17.24 1.53 -0.49
N ASP A 445 -18.43 1.85 -1.02
CA ASP A 445 -19.18 0.97 -1.93
C ASP A 445 -18.45 0.80 -3.28
N GLU A 446 -17.82 1.87 -3.78
CA GLU A 446 -17.03 1.82 -5.02
C GLU A 446 -15.73 1.04 -4.85
N ILE A 447 -15.02 1.24 -3.72
CA ILE A 447 -13.81 0.47 -3.39
C ILE A 447 -14.15 -1.03 -3.35
N LEU A 448 -15.22 -1.37 -2.63
CA LEU A 448 -15.69 -2.75 -2.53
C LEU A 448 -16.08 -3.33 -3.89
N ASP A 449 -16.84 -2.61 -4.69
CA ASP A 449 -17.30 -3.05 -6.00
C ASP A 449 -16.12 -3.34 -6.94
N LEU A 450 -15.10 -2.48 -6.93
CA LEU A 450 -13.86 -2.70 -7.68
C LEU A 450 -13.06 -3.90 -7.15
N ILE A 451 -12.89 -4.07 -5.83
CA ILE A 451 -12.23 -5.25 -5.27
C ILE A 451 -12.94 -6.53 -5.74
N ILE A 452 -14.27 -6.55 -5.77
CA ILE A 452 -15.05 -7.71 -6.26
C ILE A 452 -14.83 -7.94 -7.76
N LYS A 453 -14.84 -6.88 -8.59
CA LYS A 453 -14.64 -6.96 -10.04
C LYS A 453 -13.24 -7.42 -10.42
N LEU A 454 -12.24 -7.10 -9.61
CA LEU A 454 -10.84 -7.47 -9.85
C LEU A 454 -10.49 -8.88 -9.35
N ASP A 455 -11.48 -9.75 -9.08
CA ASP A 455 -11.22 -11.06 -8.48
C ASP A 455 -10.29 -11.96 -9.29
N SER A 456 -10.41 -11.98 -10.62
CA SER A 456 -9.50 -12.72 -11.50
C SER A 456 -8.06 -12.20 -11.44
N ILE A 457 -7.89 -10.91 -11.15
CA ILE A 457 -6.58 -10.26 -11.04
C ILE A 457 -5.90 -10.68 -9.74
N TRP A 458 -6.55 -10.46 -8.60
CA TRP A 458 -5.92 -10.77 -7.31
C TRP A 458 -5.96 -12.26 -6.95
N LYS A 459 -6.81 -13.10 -7.56
CA LYS A 459 -6.70 -14.57 -7.45
C LYS A 459 -5.58 -15.18 -8.29
N SER A 460 -4.85 -14.37 -9.05
CA SER A 460 -3.66 -14.80 -9.78
C SER A 460 -2.40 -14.51 -8.95
N PRO A 461 -1.95 -15.43 -8.08
CA PRO A 461 -0.92 -15.16 -7.07
C PRO A 461 0.42 -14.67 -7.66
N LYS A 462 0.77 -15.15 -8.86
CA LYS A 462 2.02 -14.82 -9.54
C LYS A 462 1.95 -13.58 -10.46
N ARG A 463 0.76 -13.00 -10.62
CA ARG A 463 0.55 -11.82 -11.48
C ARG A 463 1.30 -10.62 -10.89
N ASN A 464 1.93 -9.81 -11.72
CA ASN A 464 2.50 -8.53 -11.31
C ASN A 464 2.50 -7.60 -12.52
N ASP A 465 1.54 -6.69 -12.54
CA ASP A 465 1.29 -5.72 -13.59
C ASP A 465 0.46 -4.53 -13.06
N ALA A 466 0.16 -3.56 -13.92
CA ALA A 466 -0.68 -2.40 -13.63
C ALA A 466 -1.97 -2.72 -12.84
N MET A 467 -2.68 -3.81 -13.21
CA MET A 467 -3.94 -4.19 -12.56
C MET A 467 -3.71 -4.64 -11.11
N THR A 468 -2.61 -5.33 -10.83
CA THR A 468 -2.25 -5.69 -9.44
C THR A 468 -1.88 -4.48 -8.59
N LYS A 469 -1.36 -3.40 -9.18
CA LYS A 469 -1.10 -2.13 -8.46
C LYS A 469 -2.39 -1.45 -8.03
N ILE A 470 -3.37 -1.39 -8.93
CA ILE A 470 -4.71 -0.87 -8.61
C ILE A 470 -5.36 -1.71 -7.52
N ALA A 471 -5.30 -3.04 -7.61
CA ALA A 471 -5.84 -3.93 -6.58
C ALA A 471 -5.18 -3.71 -5.21
N ALA A 472 -3.87 -3.47 -5.18
CA ALA A 472 -3.14 -3.20 -3.94
C ALA A 472 -3.53 -1.86 -3.31
N ALA A 473 -3.69 -0.80 -4.12
CA ALA A 473 -4.15 0.51 -3.65
C ALA A 473 -5.56 0.41 -3.05
N LEU A 474 -6.48 -0.28 -3.73
CA LEU A 474 -7.84 -0.52 -3.22
C LEU A 474 -7.83 -1.33 -1.92
N ALA A 475 -7.03 -2.39 -1.83
CA ALA A 475 -6.94 -3.21 -0.63
C ALA A 475 -6.35 -2.44 0.57
N SER A 476 -5.33 -1.62 0.32
CA SER A 476 -4.74 -0.74 1.31
C SER A 476 -5.76 0.26 1.84
N GLU A 477 -6.52 0.90 0.95
CA GLU A 477 -7.50 1.91 1.33
C GLU A 477 -8.74 1.32 1.99
N ALA A 478 -9.16 0.12 1.59
CA ALA A 478 -10.18 -0.62 2.30
C ALA A 478 -9.76 -0.94 3.75
N SER A 479 -8.49 -1.32 3.95
CA SER A 479 -7.93 -1.60 5.27
C SER A 479 -7.82 -0.33 6.13
N SER A 480 -7.32 0.78 5.55
CA SER A 480 -7.19 2.07 6.24
C SER A 480 -8.54 2.61 6.74
N ARG A 481 -9.62 2.32 6.01
CA ARG A 481 -11.00 2.70 6.34
C ARG A 481 -11.77 1.65 7.14
N GLU A 482 -11.12 0.54 7.52
CA GLU A 482 -11.75 -0.56 8.24
C GLU A 482 -12.99 -1.14 7.52
N ILE A 483 -12.97 -1.17 6.18
CA ILE A 483 -14.05 -1.76 5.38
C ILE A 483 -14.05 -3.28 5.58
N GLY A 484 -15.03 -3.78 6.33
CA GLY A 484 -15.16 -5.20 6.60
C GLY A 484 -15.59 -5.98 5.37
N ILE A 485 -14.71 -6.86 4.86
CA ILE A 485 -15.04 -7.80 3.78
C ILE A 485 -15.25 -9.19 4.38
N ASP A 486 -16.45 -9.70 4.26
CA ASP A 486 -16.80 -11.07 4.64
C ASP A 486 -16.57 -12.00 3.45
N PHE A 487 -15.44 -12.72 3.47
CA PHE A 487 -15.09 -13.75 2.48
C PHE A 487 -15.89 -15.06 2.64
N LYS A 488 -16.89 -15.08 3.53
CA LYS A 488 -17.67 -16.27 3.92
C LYS A 488 -16.74 -17.38 4.43
N ASP A 489 -17.04 -18.63 4.06
CA ASP A 489 -16.24 -19.80 4.44
C ASP A 489 -14.94 -19.97 3.64
N LYS A 490 -14.60 -19.02 2.75
CA LYS A 490 -13.39 -19.12 1.92
C LYS A 490 -12.19 -18.56 2.68
N LYS A 491 -11.15 -19.38 2.80
CA LYS A 491 -9.86 -18.96 3.35
C LYS A 491 -8.96 -18.50 2.22
N PHE A 492 -8.54 -17.25 2.25
CA PHE A 492 -7.57 -16.69 1.31
C PHE A 492 -6.25 -16.42 2.04
N VAL A 493 -5.14 -16.53 1.31
CA VAL A 493 -3.79 -16.24 1.83
C VAL A 493 -2.99 -15.49 0.79
N ALA A 494 -2.46 -14.32 1.14
CA ALA A 494 -1.60 -13.53 0.26
C ALA A 494 -0.19 -14.15 0.21
N VAL A 495 0.27 -14.48 -0.99
CA VAL A 495 1.57 -15.17 -1.18
C VAL A 495 2.53 -14.35 -2.04
N PRO A 496 3.83 -14.31 -1.69
CA PRO A 496 4.86 -13.70 -2.54
C PRO A 496 4.84 -14.24 -3.98
N LYS A 497 5.17 -13.39 -4.95
CA LYS A 497 5.21 -13.77 -6.39
C LYS A 497 6.05 -15.03 -6.66
N PHE A 498 7.14 -15.20 -5.91
CA PHE A 498 8.10 -16.29 -6.09
C PHE A 498 7.83 -17.51 -5.22
N THR A 499 6.66 -17.59 -4.57
CA THR A 499 6.26 -18.79 -3.79
C THR A 499 6.30 -20.04 -4.67
N GLY A 500 6.94 -21.09 -4.17
CA GLY A 500 7.14 -22.34 -4.89
C GLY A 500 5.85 -23.14 -5.05
N GLU A 501 5.75 -23.96 -6.10
CA GLU A 501 4.54 -24.78 -6.35
C GLU A 501 4.19 -25.69 -5.16
N LYS A 502 5.18 -26.24 -4.47
CA LYS A 502 4.96 -27.10 -3.29
C LYS A 502 4.26 -26.35 -2.14
N ASP A 503 4.60 -25.08 -1.93
CA ASP A 503 3.97 -24.27 -0.88
C ASP A 503 2.53 -23.94 -1.27
N LEU A 504 2.28 -23.66 -2.55
CA LEU A 504 0.93 -23.43 -3.08
C LEU A 504 0.05 -24.69 -2.98
N GLU A 505 0.60 -25.86 -3.30
CA GLU A 505 -0.05 -27.16 -3.11
C GLU A 505 -0.38 -27.41 -1.64
N PHE A 506 0.58 -27.13 -0.75
CA PHE A 506 0.39 -27.30 0.69
C PHE A 506 -0.74 -26.41 1.24
N LEU A 507 -0.77 -25.12 0.87
CA LEU A 507 -1.85 -24.20 1.25
C LEU A 507 -3.22 -24.69 0.75
N SER A 508 -3.26 -25.25 -0.46
CA SER A 508 -4.49 -25.81 -1.04
C SER A 508 -4.99 -27.02 -0.24
N LEU A 509 -4.10 -27.90 0.24
CA LEU A 509 -4.45 -29.03 1.12
C LEU A 509 -5.06 -28.57 2.45
N LEU A 510 -4.69 -27.39 2.92
CA LEU A 510 -5.18 -26.79 4.17
C LEU A 510 -6.46 -25.99 3.98
N GLY A 511 -7.01 -25.98 2.76
CA GLY A 511 -8.22 -25.24 2.39
C GLY A 511 -8.00 -23.75 2.17
N TYR A 512 -6.75 -23.27 2.12
CA TYR A 512 -6.43 -21.90 1.71
C TYR A 512 -6.38 -21.78 0.19
N THR A 513 -6.90 -20.67 -0.32
CA THR A 513 -6.74 -20.25 -1.72
C THR A 513 -5.64 -19.19 -1.80
N PRO A 514 -4.49 -19.48 -2.41
CA PRO A 514 -3.43 -18.49 -2.61
C PRO A 514 -3.90 -17.33 -3.49
N VAL A 515 -3.65 -16.11 -3.04
CA VAL A 515 -3.95 -14.87 -3.77
C VAL A 515 -2.71 -13.99 -3.84
N ASN A 516 -2.78 -12.99 -4.72
CA ASN A 516 -1.72 -12.04 -4.96
C ASN A 516 -1.37 -11.24 -3.71
N MET A 517 -0.09 -10.85 -3.55
CA MET A 517 0.37 -9.97 -2.47
C MET A 517 -0.36 -8.62 -2.39
N ALA A 518 -1.01 -8.18 -3.47
CA ALA A 518 -1.91 -7.02 -3.44
C ALA A 518 -2.96 -7.09 -2.32
N MET A 519 -3.41 -8.30 -1.95
CA MET A 519 -4.47 -8.48 -0.94
C MET A 519 -3.96 -8.56 0.51
N ARG A 520 -2.65 -8.41 0.75
CA ARG A 520 -2.04 -8.53 2.10
C ARG A 520 -2.67 -7.67 3.19
N TYR A 521 -3.34 -6.58 2.80
CA TYR A 521 -4.01 -5.66 3.73
C TYR A 521 -5.38 -6.16 4.21
N LEU A 522 -5.94 -7.16 3.52
CA LEU A 522 -7.30 -7.67 3.74
C LEU A 522 -7.36 -9.16 4.07
N VAL A 523 -6.28 -9.91 3.80
CA VAL A 523 -6.17 -11.33 4.09
C VAL A 523 -4.79 -11.64 4.68
N PRO A 524 -4.67 -12.70 5.52
CA PRO A 524 -3.38 -13.10 6.07
C PRO A 524 -2.35 -13.41 4.99
N THR A 525 -1.08 -13.14 5.28
CA THR A 525 0.05 -13.48 4.44
C THR A 525 0.54 -14.90 4.71
N LEU A 526 1.29 -15.48 3.76
CA LEU A 526 1.95 -16.78 3.96
C LEU A 526 2.86 -16.79 5.20
N GLU A 527 3.52 -15.68 5.50
CA GLU A 527 4.38 -15.54 6.68
C GLU A 527 3.55 -15.65 7.96
N GLU A 528 2.47 -14.88 8.09
CA GLU A 528 1.56 -14.94 9.23
C GLU A 528 0.93 -16.32 9.38
N ILE A 529 0.52 -16.94 8.27
CA ILE A 529 -0.02 -18.29 8.27
C ILE A 529 1.05 -19.29 8.69
N ASN A 530 2.29 -19.21 8.21
CA ASN A 530 3.37 -20.12 8.61
C ASN A 530 3.71 -20.00 10.10
N THR A 531 3.72 -18.79 10.63
CA THR A 531 3.85 -18.54 12.08
C THR A 531 2.70 -19.16 12.88
N THR A 532 1.51 -19.28 12.26
CA THR A 532 0.35 -19.94 12.87
C THR A 532 0.31 -21.46 12.61
N MET A 533 0.93 -21.94 11.52
CA MET A 533 0.95 -23.34 11.06
C MET A 533 2.15 -24.16 11.54
N SER A 534 3.07 -23.52 12.25
CA SER A 534 3.98 -24.17 13.20
C SER A 534 3.23 -24.93 14.31
N THR A 535 1.88 -24.87 14.35
CA THR A 535 1.06 -25.82 15.11
C THR A 535 1.17 -27.22 14.51
N HIS A 536 2.02 -28.02 15.13
CA HIS A 536 2.03 -29.45 14.92
C HIS A 536 0.68 -30.08 15.32
N ILE A 537 0.41 -31.30 14.83
CA ILE A 537 -0.73 -32.10 15.29
C ILE A 537 -0.37 -32.61 16.70
N PRO A 538 -1.10 -32.19 17.76
CA PRO A 538 -0.77 -32.59 19.11
C PRO A 538 -0.92 -34.09 19.29
N VAL A 539 0.05 -34.68 19.96
CA VAL A 539 0.04 -36.08 20.33
C VAL A 539 -0.07 -36.20 21.83
N GLU A 540 -1.03 -37.01 22.29
CA GLU A 540 -1.21 -37.28 23.72
C GLU A 540 0.08 -37.88 24.32
N PRO A 541 0.67 -37.24 25.34
CA PRO A 541 1.89 -37.71 25.97
C PRO A 541 1.62 -38.92 26.89
N THR A 542 2.59 -39.83 26.97
CA THR A 542 2.59 -40.92 27.94
C THR A 542 2.92 -40.42 29.35
N GLU A 543 2.66 -41.23 30.38
CA GLU A 543 3.01 -40.88 31.76
C GLU A 543 4.51 -40.60 31.95
N ASN A 544 5.38 -41.32 31.22
CA ASN A 544 6.82 -41.09 31.24
C ASN A 544 7.21 -39.78 30.53
N GLU A 545 6.59 -39.47 29.40
CA GLU A 545 6.80 -38.20 28.67
C GLU A 545 6.37 -37.00 29.53
N ILE A 546 5.23 -37.11 30.23
CA ILE A 546 4.77 -36.08 31.18
C ILE A 546 5.80 -35.87 32.29
N LYS A 547 6.32 -36.94 32.90
CA LYS A 547 7.36 -36.84 33.95
C LYS A 547 8.63 -36.15 33.42
N LYS A 548 9.05 -36.46 32.19
CA LYS A 548 10.20 -35.83 31.53
C LYS A 548 9.98 -34.33 31.33
N MET A 549 8.81 -33.93 30.82
CA MET A 549 8.45 -32.52 30.62
C MET A 549 8.42 -31.75 31.95
N ILE A 550 7.84 -32.33 33.01
CA ILE A 550 7.82 -31.72 34.36
C ILE A 550 9.24 -31.45 34.87
N LEU A 551 10.15 -32.41 34.75
CA LEU A 551 11.54 -32.24 35.20
C LEU A 551 12.29 -31.15 34.41
N LEU A 552 12.00 -31.01 33.11
CA LEU A 552 12.56 -29.93 32.29
C LEU A 552 11.99 -28.57 32.71
N THR A 553 10.68 -28.47 32.93
CA THR A 553 10.04 -27.26 33.48
C THR A 553 10.58 -26.88 34.85
N GLU A 554 10.79 -27.84 35.76
CA GLU A 554 11.41 -27.61 37.07
C GLU A 554 12.84 -27.07 36.94
N ALA A 555 13.60 -27.57 35.96
CA ALA A 555 14.95 -27.11 35.68
C ALA A 555 14.97 -25.67 35.14
N THR A 556 14.06 -25.33 34.23
CA THR A 556 13.89 -23.96 33.71
C THR A 556 13.54 -22.99 34.85
N LYS A 557 12.61 -23.34 35.74
CA LYS A 557 12.26 -22.54 36.93
C LYS A 557 13.44 -22.39 37.89
N LEU A 558 14.24 -23.44 38.07
CA LEU A 558 15.44 -23.40 38.92
C LEU A 558 16.50 -22.44 38.35
N ILE A 559 16.67 -22.41 37.03
CA ILE A 559 17.57 -21.45 36.36
C ILE A 559 17.04 -20.03 36.54
N GLN A 560 15.76 -19.79 36.22
CA GLN A 560 15.12 -18.48 36.36
C GLN A 560 15.26 -17.89 37.77
N SER A 561 14.89 -18.67 38.79
CA SER A 561 14.99 -18.22 40.19
C SER A 561 16.44 -18.00 40.66
N SER A 562 17.40 -18.76 40.11
CA SER A 562 18.82 -18.56 40.41
C SER A 562 19.39 -17.32 39.73
N THR A 563 18.89 -16.96 38.55
CA THR A 563 19.20 -15.70 37.85
C THR A 563 18.74 -14.51 38.68
N SER A 564 17.48 -14.48 39.13
CA SER A 564 16.97 -13.40 39.98
C SER A 564 17.79 -13.24 41.27
N LYS A 565 18.22 -14.36 41.87
CA LYS A 565 19.10 -14.35 43.05
C LYS A 565 20.51 -13.83 42.74
N GLN A 566 21.09 -14.19 41.59
CA GLN A 566 22.41 -13.73 41.17
C GLN A 566 22.43 -12.23 40.87
N ILE A 567 21.40 -11.73 40.19
CA ILE A 567 21.21 -10.30 39.92
C ILE A 567 21.07 -9.54 41.25
N GLY A 568 20.27 -10.05 42.18
CA GLY A 568 20.14 -9.47 43.53
C GLY A 568 21.46 -9.43 44.31
N LEU A 569 22.29 -10.50 44.23
CA LEU A 569 23.62 -10.55 44.82
C LEU A 569 24.61 -9.60 44.16
N GLY A 570 24.54 -9.43 42.83
CA GLY A 570 25.35 -8.47 42.07
C GLY A 570 25.02 -7.02 42.44
N ILE A 571 23.73 -6.69 42.58
CA ILE A 571 23.26 -5.39 43.06
C ILE A 571 23.71 -5.16 44.51
N TYR A 572 23.51 -6.15 45.39
CA TYR A 572 23.95 -6.05 46.78
C TYR A 572 25.46 -5.85 46.91
N LYS A 573 26.26 -6.58 46.12
CA LYS A 573 27.73 -6.44 46.11
C LYS A 573 28.17 -5.10 45.53
N ALA A 574 27.57 -4.64 44.43
CA ALA A 574 27.85 -3.32 43.88
C ALA A 574 27.45 -2.20 44.84
N PHE A 575 26.36 -2.37 45.59
CA PHE A 575 25.94 -1.45 46.64
C PHE A 575 26.91 -1.47 47.83
N HIS A 576 27.29 -2.65 48.32
CA HIS A 576 28.18 -2.83 49.46
C HIS A 576 29.62 -2.40 49.17
N ASP A 577 30.18 -2.76 48.01
CA ASP A 577 31.56 -2.41 47.64
C ASP A 577 31.74 -0.91 47.36
N ASN A 578 30.66 -0.19 46.99
CA ASN A 578 30.72 1.25 46.69
C ASN A 578 30.18 2.17 47.81
N ILE A 579 29.36 1.68 48.75
CA ILE A 579 28.74 2.52 49.81
C ILE A 579 29.26 2.17 51.22
N ALA A 580 29.63 0.92 51.51
CA ALA A 580 30.06 0.53 52.86
C ALA A 580 31.36 1.20 53.39
N PRO A 581 32.25 1.84 52.59
CA PRO A 581 33.38 2.60 53.16
C PRO A 581 32.97 3.91 53.84
N TYR A 582 31.74 4.41 53.63
CA TYR A 582 31.32 5.72 54.13
C TYR A 582 30.48 5.56 55.40
N ASN A 583 31.10 5.89 56.54
CA ASN A 583 30.47 5.93 57.87
C ASN A 583 29.30 6.94 57.87
N GLU A 584 28.25 6.71 58.69
CA GLU A 584 27.00 7.51 58.73
C GLU A 584 27.22 9.02 58.85
N GLU A 585 28.36 9.45 59.40
CA GLU A 585 28.77 10.86 59.54
C GLU A 585 29.11 11.55 58.20
N TYR A 586 29.50 10.80 57.15
CA TYR A 586 29.88 11.37 55.85
C TYR A 586 28.67 11.62 54.92
N ILE A 587 27.56 10.91 55.15
CA ILE A 587 26.34 10.98 54.32
C ILE A 587 25.63 12.35 54.49
N MET A 588 25.81 13.03 55.63
CA MET A 588 25.20 14.35 55.87
C MET A 588 25.98 15.54 55.27
N GLN A 589 27.15 15.34 54.64
CA GLN A 589 27.97 16.43 54.05
C GLN A 589 28.27 16.27 52.56
N SER A 590 27.52 15.44 51.85
CA SER A 590 27.82 15.05 50.47
C SER A 590 27.48 16.16 49.44
N THR A 591 28.39 16.43 48.50
CA THR A 591 28.34 17.52 47.50
C THR A 591 27.61 17.13 46.21
N LYS A 592 27.53 18.03 45.23
CA LYS A 592 26.86 17.85 43.92
C LYS A 592 27.35 16.63 43.12
N GLU A 593 28.53 16.09 43.45
CA GLU A 593 29.08 14.85 42.86
C GLU A 593 28.44 13.59 43.44
N ASP A 594 28.05 13.59 44.71
CA ASP A 594 27.39 12.46 45.38
C ASP A 594 25.94 12.29 44.92
N LEU A 595 25.24 13.39 44.63
CA LEU A 595 23.93 13.37 43.95
C LEU A 595 24.02 12.91 42.49
N ARG A 596 25.15 13.17 41.82
CA ARG A 596 25.43 12.62 40.48
C ARG A 596 25.69 11.12 40.55
N PHE A 597 26.39 10.65 41.58
CA PHE A 597 26.63 9.24 41.84
C PHE A 597 25.34 8.48 42.20
N LEU A 598 24.48 9.05 43.06
CA LEU A 598 23.14 8.50 43.33
C LEU A 598 22.23 8.50 42.09
N ARG A 599 22.35 9.50 41.21
CA ARG A 599 21.70 9.48 39.88
C ARG A 599 22.29 8.44 38.95
N GLN A 600 23.59 8.20 38.99
CA GLN A 600 24.22 7.11 38.25
C GLN A 600 23.81 5.75 38.80
N LEU A 601 23.59 5.61 40.10
CA LEU A 601 23.01 4.41 40.71
C LEU A 601 21.53 4.24 40.39
N GLN A 602 20.72 5.30 40.37
CA GLN A 602 19.34 5.28 39.87
C GLN A 602 19.26 5.00 38.38
N ASN A 603 20.23 5.50 37.60
CA ASN A 603 20.35 5.17 36.18
C ASN A 603 20.84 3.74 36.00
N LEU A 604 21.77 3.24 36.82
CA LEU A 604 22.12 1.82 36.86
C LEU A 604 20.95 0.97 37.35
N GLN A 605 20.03 1.50 38.17
CA GLN A 605 18.81 0.83 38.61
C GLN A 605 17.70 0.86 37.53
N LYS A 606 17.71 1.89 36.67
CA LYS A 606 16.84 2.03 35.49
C LYS A 606 17.35 1.28 34.27
N ASP A 607 18.67 1.23 34.08
CA ASP A 607 19.38 0.37 33.14
C ASP A 607 19.40 -1.07 33.69
N ALA A 608 19.24 -1.25 35.01
CA ALA A 608 18.83 -2.48 35.70
C ALA A 608 17.29 -2.64 35.75
N VAL A 609 16.59 -2.18 34.72
CA VAL A 609 15.66 -3.11 34.05
C VAL A 609 16.54 -4.16 33.37
N PHE A 610 17.28 -4.93 34.19
CA PHE A 610 17.95 -6.13 33.74
C PHE A 610 16.80 -7.05 33.39
N SER A 611 16.68 -7.36 32.11
CA SER A 611 15.76 -8.35 31.60
C SER A 611 15.79 -9.53 32.56
N GLU A 612 14.65 -9.87 33.15
CA GLU A 612 14.49 -11.28 33.47
C GLU A 612 14.77 -11.99 32.16
N LEU A 613 15.81 -12.82 32.17
CA LEU A 613 16.27 -13.61 31.04
C LEU A 613 15.08 -14.22 30.27
N PHE A 614 14.10 -14.63 31.06
CA PHE A 614 12.71 -14.83 30.72
C PHE A 614 11.89 -14.76 32.03
N SER A 615 10.61 -14.47 31.92
CA SER A 615 9.73 -14.28 33.08
C SER A 615 9.39 -15.60 33.78
N ARG A 616 8.89 -15.51 35.01
CA ARG A 616 8.30 -16.68 35.68
C ARG A 616 7.12 -17.26 34.89
N ASP A 617 6.33 -16.40 34.25
CA ASP A 617 5.17 -16.81 33.46
C ASP A 617 5.62 -17.56 32.20
N ASP A 618 6.76 -17.22 31.62
CA ASP A 618 7.36 -17.95 30.48
C ASP A 618 7.70 -19.39 30.86
N CYS A 619 8.13 -19.62 32.11
CA CYS A 619 8.41 -20.97 32.62
C CYS A 619 7.15 -21.83 32.82
N GLU A 620 5.96 -21.21 32.81
CA GLU A 620 4.68 -21.86 33.09
C GLU A 620 3.83 -22.05 31.82
N GLN A 621 4.31 -21.55 30.68
CA GLN A 621 3.66 -21.75 29.39
C GLN A 621 3.64 -23.23 28.99
N PRO A 622 2.59 -23.65 28.26
CA PRO A 622 2.40 -25.05 27.90
C PRO A 622 3.49 -25.56 26.95
N VAL A 623 3.86 -26.82 27.12
CA VAL A 623 4.70 -27.56 26.17
C VAL A 623 3.86 -28.64 25.51
N PHE A 624 3.91 -28.71 24.19
CA PHE A 624 3.11 -29.63 23.40
C PHE A 624 4.00 -30.65 22.69
N LEU A 625 3.52 -31.90 22.60
CA LEU A 625 4.24 -32.98 21.94
C LEU A 625 3.72 -33.18 20.51
N TYR A 626 4.62 -33.39 19.56
CA TYR A 626 4.27 -33.81 18.21
C TYR A 626 5.08 -35.00 17.72
N ASP A 627 4.63 -35.63 16.64
CA ASP A 627 5.31 -36.77 16.03
C ASP A 627 5.57 -36.50 14.55
N LYS A 628 6.80 -36.08 14.24
CA LYS A 628 7.21 -35.76 12.86
C LYS A 628 6.99 -36.91 11.87
N THR A 629 7.00 -38.16 12.33
CA THR A 629 6.78 -39.33 11.45
C THR A 629 5.34 -39.42 10.95
N LYS A 630 4.41 -38.75 11.65
CA LYS A 630 2.99 -38.70 11.29
C LYS A 630 2.61 -37.45 10.48
N GLU A 631 3.49 -36.46 10.38
CA GLU A 631 3.14 -35.16 9.82
C GLU A 631 3.44 -34.99 8.33
N GLY A 632 4.13 -35.92 7.67
CA GLY A 632 4.43 -35.83 6.24
C GLY A 632 5.27 -34.61 5.81
N LYS A 633 5.64 -33.74 6.76
CA LYS A 633 6.48 -32.56 6.61
C LYS A 633 7.95 -32.97 6.64
N LEU A 634 8.77 -32.38 5.75
CA LEU A 634 10.23 -32.45 5.77
C LEU A 634 10.80 -31.33 6.65
N ASP A 635 10.29 -31.20 7.89
CA ASP A 635 10.89 -30.30 8.87
C ASP A 635 11.94 -31.07 9.69
N ASN A 636 13.16 -30.55 9.71
CA ASN A 636 14.27 -31.13 10.48
C ASN A 636 14.33 -30.57 11.91
N SER A 637 13.49 -29.58 12.21
CA SER A 637 13.38 -28.96 13.52
C SER A 637 12.85 -29.96 14.55
N VAL A 638 13.40 -29.88 15.76
CA VAL A 638 13.10 -30.79 16.87
C VAL A 638 12.21 -30.14 17.93
N ALA A 639 12.00 -28.83 17.83
CA ALA A 639 11.11 -28.02 18.63
C ALA A 639 10.75 -26.73 17.86
N HIS A 640 9.64 -26.10 18.24
CA HIS A 640 9.18 -24.81 17.68
C HIS A 640 8.46 -23.98 18.73
N ALA A 641 8.89 -22.75 18.94
CA ALA A 641 8.18 -21.80 19.79
C ALA A 641 6.81 -21.41 19.23
N ILE A 642 5.89 -21.15 20.15
CA ILE A 642 4.59 -20.55 19.93
C ILE A 642 4.69 -19.14 20.51
N THR A 643 4.54 -18.14 19.65
CA THR A 643 4.63 -16.73 20.05
C THR A 643 3.36 -15.98 19.66
N GLY A 644 3.01 -14.99 20.48
CA GLY A 644 1.92 -14.06 20.21
C GLY A 644 2.43 -12.63 20.22
N TYR A 645 1.79 -11.73 19.48
CA TYR A 645 2.13 -10.31 19.50
C TYR A 645 1.15 -9.52 20.36
N ASP A 646 1.65 -8.85 21.40
CA ASP A 646 0.87 -7.91 22.20
C ASP A 646 0.89 -6.53 21.53
N LYS A 647 -0.28 -6.10 21.04
CA LYS A 647 -0.45 -4.82 20.34
C LYS A 647 -0.34 -3.60 21.26
N GLU A 648 -0.64 -3.75 22.55
CA GLU A 648 -0.58 -2.65 23.52
C GLU A 648 0.86 -2.41 23.99
N LEU A 649 1.60 -3.50 24.22
CA LEU A 649 3.01 -3.46 24.66
C LEU A 649 4.00 -3.41 23.50
N GLN A 650 3.52 -3.58 22.26
CA GLN A 650 4.32 -3.67 21.03
C GLN A 650 5.44 -4.72 21.12
N THR A 651 5.20 -5.82 21.84
CA THR A 651 6.20 -6.86 22.09
C THR A 651 5.68 -8.24 21.70
N THR A 652 6.60 -9.09 21.25
CA THR A 652 6.34 -10.51 21.10
C THR A 652 6.37 -11.16 22.49
N MET A 653 5.42 -12.03 22.77
CA MET A 653 5.32 -12.81 24.00
C MET A 653 5.46 -14.30 23.68
N TYR A 654 6.16 -15.01 24.54
CA TYR A 654 6.25 -16.46 24.47
C TYR A 654 4.97 -17.10 25.06
N GLN A 655 4.36 -18.03 24.32
CA GLN A 655 3.09 -18.67 24.68
C GLN A 655 3.20 -20.20 24.81
N GLY A 656 4.40 -20.74 24.72
CA GLY A 656 4.68 -22.18 24.77
C GLY A 656 5.55 -22.64 23.61
N HIS A 657 5.78 -23.95 23.52
CA HIS A 657 6.49 -24.53 22.38
C HIS A 657 6.07 -25.97 22.11
N TRP A 658 6.37 -26.42 20.90
CA TRP A 658 6.26 -27.80 20.46
C TRP A 658 7.58 -28.53 20.61
N ILE A 659 7.55 -29.82 20.94
CA ILE A 659 8.73 -30.69 20.96
C ILE A 659 8.45 -32.03 20.27
N ASP A 660 9.40 -32.49 19.46
CA ASP A 660 9.31 -33.78 18.77
C ASP A 660 9.39 -34.93 19.78
N ARG A 661 8.42 -35.85 19.72
CA ARG A 661 8.33 -37.04 20.58
C ARG A 661 9.63 -37.84 20.57
N ASN A 662 10.19 -38.09 19.40
CA ASN A 662 11.41 -38.89 19.31
C ASN A 662 12.59 -38.16 19.96
N TYR A 663 12.65 -36.84 19.81
CA TYR A 663 13.65 -36.00 20.46
C TYR A 663 13.50 -35.98 21.99
N LEU A 664 12.29 -35.82 22.53
CA LEU A 664 12.03 -35.90 23.98
C LEU A 664 12.44 -37.25 24.58
N ASN A 665 12.21 -38.35 23.84
CA ASN A 665 12.49 -39.70 24.35
C ASN A 665 13.95 -40.16 24.19
N SER A 666 14.69 -39.58 23.24
CA SER A 666 16.08 -39.95 22.95
C SER A 666 17.12 -38.88 23.35
N GLY A 667 16.69 -37.64 23.59
CA GLY A 667 17.55 -36.54 24.00
C GLY A 667 18.02 -36.69 25.44
N ASN A 668 19.26 -36.27 25.71
CA ASN A 668 19.74 -36.16 27.09
C ASN A 668 19.15 -34.92 27.76
N PHE A 669 19.09 -34.95 29.09
CA PHE A 669 18.47 -33.88 29.88
C PHE A 669 19.00 -32.48 29.53
N TYR A 670 20.33 -32.30 29.47
CA TYR A 670 20.93 -30.98 29.27
C TYR A 670 20.68 -30.40 27.87
N LYS A 671 20.63 -31.25 26.84
CA LYS A 671 20.33 -30.82 25.47
C LYS A 671 18.87 -30.41 25.33
N LEU A 672 17.96 -31.16 25.96
CA LEU A 672 16.53 -30.82 26.00
C LEU A 672 16.28 -29.54 26.80
N LEU A 673 16.99 -29.35 27.92
CA LEU A 673 16.94 -28.11 28.69
C LEU A 673 17.43 -26.91 27.87
N ALA A 674 18.54 -27.06 27.14
CA ALA A 674 19.01 -26.02 26.23
C ALA A 674 17.99 -25.70 25.13
N THR A 675 17.28 -26.71 24.59
CA THR A 675 16.18 -26.49 23.66
C THR A 675 15.04 -25.70 24.30
N TYR A 676 14.61 -26.02 25.52
CA TYR A 676 13.54 -25.28 26.21
C TYR A 676 13.90 -23.79 26.36
N LEU A 677 15.13 -23.51 26.77
CA LEU A 677 15.64 -22.15 26.91
C LEU A 677 15.73 -21.43 25.56
N HIS A 678 16.20 -22.11 24.51
CA HIS A 678 16.19 -21.60 23.13
C HIS A 678 14.79 -21.21 22.67
N GLU A 679 13.80 -22.08 22.88
CA GLU A 679 12.43 -21.80 22.44
C GLU A 679 11.81 -20.59 23.18
N ILE A 680 12.12 -20.42 24.46
CA ILE A 680 11.66 -19.24 25.22
C ILE A 680 12.24 -17.95 24.65
N ASN A 681 13.49 -17.96 24.17
CA ASN A 681 14.14 -16.79 23.59
C ASN A 681 13.49 -16.29 22.29
N HIS A 682 12.61 -17.07 21.66
CA HIS A 682 11.85 -16.61 20.49
C HIS A 682 10.91 -15.43 20.79
N GLN A 683 10.69 -15.07 22.06
CA GLN A 683 10.06 -13.79 22.42
C GLN A 683 10.87 -12.55 21.99
N HIS A 684 12.18 -12.70 21.77
CA HIS A 684 13.06 -11.61 21.34
C HIS A 684 13.27 -11.54 19.82
N GLY A 685 12.91 -12.58 19.07
CA GLY A 685 13.06 -12.63 17.62
C GLY A 685 13.11 -14.04 17.02
N GLY A 686 13.09 -14.11 15.69
CA GLY A 686 13.26 -15.37 14.96
C GLY A 686 14.71 -15.85 14.90
N ASP A 687 14.89 -17.12 14.53
CA ASP A 687 16.22 -17.71 14.31
C ASP A 687 17.06 -16.85 13.35
N GLY A 688 18.27 -16.47 13.79
CA GLY A 688 19.20 -15.67 13.00
C GLY A 688 19.01 -14.15 13.06
N SER A 689 18.02 -13.66 13.81
CA SER A 689 17.95 -12.22 14.14
C SER A 689 19.07 -11.81 15.09
N SER A 690 19.49 -10.56 15.01
CA SER A 690 20.50 -9.97 15.90
C SER A 690 20.02 -10.02 17.35
N GLU A 691 18.77 -9.66 17.58
CA GLU A 691 18.09 -9.57 18.86
C GLU A 691 18.05 -10.94 19.55
N PHE A 692 17.65 -11.98 18.81
CA PHE A 692 17.66 -13.37 19.29
C PHE A 692 19.08 -13.87 19.60
N THR A 693 20.06 -13.54 18.74
CA THR A 693 21.46 -13.95 18.92
C THR A 693 22.08 -13.30 20.16
N TYR A 694 21.76 -12.02 20.41
CA TYR A 694 22.21 -11.32 21.61
C TYR A 694 21.56 -11.90 22.87
N ALA A 695 20.26 -12.17 22.85
CA ALA A 695 19.54 -12.77 23.98
C ALA A 695 20.12 -14.15 24.36
N LEU A 696 20.36 -15.04 23.39
CA LEU A 696 21.01 -16.33 23.64
C LEU A 696 22.45 -16.20 24.18
N THR A 697 23.20 -15.21 23.68
CA THR A 697 24.58 -14.98 24.15
C THR A 697 24.59 -14.52 25.61
N GLU A 698 23.67 -13.63 25.96
CA GLU A 698 23.47 -13.17 27.33
C GLU A 698 22.99 -14.31 28.24
N GLU A 699 22.05 -15.13 27.77
CA GLU A 699 21.56 -16.32 28.47
C GLU A 699 22.68 -17.26 28.89
N LEU A 700 23.50 -17.64 27.90
CA LEU A 700 24.62 -18.54 28.13
C LEU A 700 25.62 -17.95 29.13
N GLY A 701 25.89 -16.64 29.05
CA GLY A 701 26.75 -15.93 29.99
C GLY A 701 26.22 -16.01 31.43
N ILE A 702 24.92 -15.79 31.61
CA ILE A 702 24.28 -15.84 32.93
C ILE A 702 24.24 -17.27 33.48
N ILE A 703 23.91 -18.26 32.67
CA ILE A 703 23.88 -19.67 33.09
C ILE A 703 25.27 -20.13 33.53
N LEU A 704 26.33 -19.80 32.78
CA LEU A 704 27.71 -20.11 33.17
C LEU A 704 28.11 -19.43 34.49
N SER A 705 27.66 -18.19 34.69
CA SER A 705 27.85 -17.46 35.95
C SER A 705 27.13 -18.15 37.11
N ILE A 706 25.88 -18.59 36.94
CA ILE A 706 25.12 -19.31 37.98
C ILE A 706 25.80 -20.64 38.31
N LEU A 707 26.18 -21.43 37.31
CA LEU A 707 26.80 -22.74 37.53
C LEU A 707 28.17 -22.63 38.21
N SER A 708 28.91 -21.55 37.97
CA SER A 708 30.23 -21.31 38.59
C SER A 708 30.14 -20.72 40.00
N SER A 709 29.11 -19.93 40.29
CA SER A 709 28.98 -19.19 41.55
C SER A 709 27.95 -19.76 42.53
N GLN A 710 27.05 -20.63 42.09
CA GLN A 710 25.98 -21.24 42.90
C GLN A 710 26.06 -22.78 42.83
N PRO A 711 26.98 -23.42 43.57
CA PRO A 711 27.18 -24.87 43.54
C PRO A 711 25.93 -25.67 43.95
N GLU A 712 25.06 -25.09 44.78
CA GLU A 712 23.76 -25.70 45.15
C GLU A 712 22.81 -25.81 43.96
N THR A 713 22.77 -24.80 43.08
CA THR A 713 21.95 -24.81 41.86
C THR A 713 22.47 -25.86 40.88
N ALA A 714 23.79 -25.93 40.69
CA ALA A 714 24.41 -26.97 39.88
C ALA A 714 24.14 -28.38 40.45
N SER A 715 24.16 -28.55 41.78
CA SER A 715 23.83 -29.83 42.42
C SER A 715 22.36 -30.22 42.20
N LYS A 716 21.42 -29.28 42.35
CA LYS A 716 20.00 -29.51 42.08
C LYS A 716 19.71 -29.83 40.61
N LEU A 717 20.36 -29.14 39.67
CA LEU A 717 20.25 -29.46 38.23
C LEU A 717 20.76 -30.87 37.94
N ASN A 718 21.88 -31.29 38.55
CA ASN A 718 22.38 -32.66 38.41
C ASN A 718 21.40 -33.69 39.01
N MET A 719 20.73 -33.39 40.12
CA MET A 719 19.70 -34.27 40.67
C MET A 719 18.49 -34.41 39.74
N LEU A 720 18.04 -33.31 39.11
CA LEU A 720 16.97 -33.35 38.11
C LEU A 720 17.40 -34.17 36.89
N ALA A 721 18.64 -33.99 36.41
CA ALA A 721 19.20 -34.78 35.33
C ALA A 721 19.22 -36.27 35.67
N GLN A 722 19.68 -36.66 36.86
CA GLN A 722 19.68 -38.06 37.29
C GLN A 722 18.28 -38.66 37.35
N LYS A 723 17.28 -37.91 37.83
CA LYS A 723 15.88 -38.35 37.83
C LYS A 723 15.34 -38.50 36.41
N PHE A 724 15.71 -37.60 35.50
CA PHE A 724 15.29 -37.63 34.11
C PHE A 724 15.81 -38.88 33.39
N GLU A 725 17.10 -39.19 33.55
CA GLU A 725 17.75 -40.36 32.93
C GLU A 725 17.26 -41.71 33.49
N GLN A 726 16.58 -41.71 34.64
CA GLN A 726 15.94 -42.90 35.22
C GLN A 726 14.55 -43.19 34.63
N ILE A 727 13.96 -42.25 33.88
CA ILE A 727 12.65 -42.43 33.26
C ILE A 727 12.83 -43.23 31.96
N PRO A 728 12.16 -44.40 31.80
CA PRO A 728 12.22 -45.17 30.57
C PRO A 728 11.82 -44.34 29.34
N SER A 729 12.54 -44.54 28.23
CA SER A 729 12.19 -43.97 26.92
C SER A 729 10.84 -44.42 26.41
#